data_AF-A0A7C3PTU4-F1
#
_entry.id   AF-A0A7C3PTU4-F1
#
_cell.length_a   1.000
_cell.length_b   1.000
_cell.length_c   1.000
_cell.angle_alpha   90.00
_cell.angle_beta   90.00
_cell.angle_gamma   90.00
#
_symmetry.space_group_name_H-M   'P 1'
#
loop_
_entity.id
_entity.type
_entity.pdbx_description
1 polymer ?
#
loop_
_entity_poly.entity_id
_entity_poly.type
_entity_poly.pdbx_seq_one_letter_code
_entity_poly.pdbx_strand_id
1 'polypeptide(L)'
;MRPHVPVKRSRSMISARVLMAEGLGWLRGYPAAGSATAAGLPWCVPPELGEDAKAKQLHITREHLRAASEAHRKLYNRFPVVLPLLVGDRDVWSARVSSRLAFIKEALHAGARLPSAVELLDTLRLPPAARKELASLARRHPAFGRLLEALLWVHGPEPERIERAASILARWAERLDTLVLNLDARGLPSIALSLRLVDLVLYDGESRLGSICEHICDSRAFQTPLEGEDWVAQSFCWSSTPPLGKPEAQLGPLLLKAIDSLARLPQEDRRARLELLRLVLPGQLLDRWERWWRRADPLRSRAGTLAEHLSGVGVEPGAVLKGYVGEAPPVYPAKWILEAVLNGPAVQDIETTRAIASALRLIPAAQQRALPRIQLLAHWSSYTMAREGTLRTIAASLARLLKGHPAPMQVLSPWSRVLQSSSDLETGRGRNLAPDRLFLDGHLAPQGARAFFAALRAICLDRGLFESIEAQNAEESWEAVAYLSAGLVEPERTASVVKELVRKGVLDRLSASWRLHGDVPGFVRALDLLSKGSASTLAELLGGVLRSDLEEDDLSALRRALESPRGQLLAARGVLAGRTQQLVAIGRKLDLLGGSGSASPIQPLRIASERQANHAAWMKRYPQKARETLKRLAAATPDAERIAGRLLSAFVLPDDHIQREIAKLEHELPLATQRRAENMRRRARSLRDRLESKHAGPSPARIKRLLAKLETRADLALLDTWESELDHLLQEKLRLQHGIDAPQGWLDGAGELQILQALLRLRPHERTLAVRLLRARMAPPPWDLRGSPANAAFLERMGRRGIDMKPWLDGIGTREEELAKGQRVLLRLEDDPFEVFRMGAYFNTCLSPGDCNFFSVVANAADINKRVLYARTVNGVVAGRCLLALTREGTILMFHVYAHDPGSGLHDKVSQLVQELAERMGTYCASSGEVEALEAREWYDDGPIDATGQLDFARDGSPFRVALRSAAPEELNRLLERFVGPRALDELFLPVLFRLQEVTARAELVEALLPHVRRLVEPPVELLLTAAQTLRKAERRELASELVLAAEARSRRCLRFNDARLADALADELIALRHPVPALRLLRATRPRRVRRWDQEAPWRLLAAARGHALLHRTAVARRLYRIVQTSCPDELTEQERAWLARTLPS
;
A
#
# COMPACT_ATOMS: atom_id res chain seq x y z
N MET A 1 -43.79 -22.24 42.74
CA MET A 1 -42.76 -21.51 43.49
C MET A 1 -41.39 -22.00 43.04
N ARG A 2 -40.56 -21.17 42.41
CA ARG A 2 -39.14 -21.53 42.15
C ARG A 2 -38.37 -21.37 43.46
N PRO A 3 -37.52 -22.33 43.88
CA PRO A 3 -36.75 -22.19 45.10
C PRO A 3 -35.85 -20.95 45.01
N HIS A 4 -35.96 -20.06 46.00
CA HIS A 4 -35.07 -18.92 46.15
C HIS A 4 -33.63 -19.43 46.26
N VAL A 5 -32.82 -19.22 45.22
CA VAL A 5 -31.37 -19.42 45.32
C VAL A 5 -30.83 -18.41 46.35
N PRO A 6 -30.12 -18.84 47.40
CA PRO A 6 -29.73 -17.96 48.49
C PRO A 6 -28.67 -16.95 48.05
N VAL A 7 -29.10 -15.69 47.88
CA VAL A 7 -28.27 -14.52 47.49
C VAL A 7 -27.05 -14.32 48.43
N LYS A 8 -27.13 -14.75 49.71
CA LYS A 8 -26.05 -14.58 50.70
C LYS A 8 -24.74 -15.30 50.35
N ARG A 9 -24.78 -16.44 49.62
CA ARG A 9 -23.54 -17.18 49.27
C ARG A 9 -22.66 -16.40 48.28
N SER A 10 -23.26 -15.59 47.41
CA SER A 10 -22.52 -14.80 46.41
C SER A 10 -21.65 -13.70 47.05
N ARG A 11 -22.18 -12.98 48.06
CA ARG A 11 -21.45 -11.88 48.73
C ARG A 11 -20.24 -12.38 49.52
N SER A 12 -20.39 -13.43 50.33
CA SER A 12 -19.26 -13.98 51.09
C SER A 12 -18.16 -14.55 50.18
N MET A 13 -18.54 -15.14 49.04
CA MET A 13 -17.60 -15.58 48.01
C MET A 13 -16.82 -14.42 47.39
N ILE A 14 -17.49 -13.32 47.03
CA ILE A 14 -16.85 -12.13 46.48
C ILE A 14 -15.90 -11.51 47.52
N SER A 15 -16.35 -11.35 48.78
CA SER A 15 -15.51 -10.81 49.85
C SER A 15 -14.28 -11.66 50.15
N ALA A 16 -14.41 -13.00 50.15
CA ALA A 16 -13.27 -13.90 50.30
C ALA A 16 -12.27 -13.76 49.13
N ARG A 17 -12.77 -13.64 47.89
CA ARG A 17 -11.91 -13.44 46.70
C ARG A 17 -11.18 -12.10 46.74
N VAL A 18 -11.87 -11.01 47.10
CA VAL A 18 -11.25 -9.68 47.23
C VAL A 18 -10.16 -9.70 48.31
N LEU A 19 -10.47 -10.23 49.50
CA LEU A 19 -9.50 -10.31 50.59
C LEU A 19 -8.29 -11.21 50.24
N MET A 20 -8.51 -12.28 49.48
CA MET A 20 -7.43 -13.13 48.98
C MET A 20 -6.57 -12.42 47.93
N ALA A 21 -7.19 -11.70 46.99
CA ALA A 21 -6.47 -10.95 45.96
C ALA A 21 -5.65 -9.80 46.56
N GLU A 22 -6.23 -8.99 47.45
CA GLU A 22 -5.55 -7.84 48.07
C GLU A 22 -4.49 -8.27 49.08
N GLY A 23 -4.82 -9.21 49.97
CA GLY A 23 -3.96 -9.58 51.08
C GLY A 23 -2.93 -10.65 50.75
N LEU A 24 -3.25 -11.58 49.85
CA LEU A 24 -2.42 -12.74 49.51
C LEU A 24 -2.04 -12.81 48.04
N GLY A 25 -2.52 -11.91 47.17
CA GLY A 25 -2.27 -11.99 45.72
C GLY A 25 -0.79 -11.97 45.36
N TRP A 26 0.03 -11.22 46.10
CA TRP A 26 1.47 -11.19 45.88
C TRP A 26 2.17 -12.51 46.26
N LEU A 27 1.58 -13.38 47.09
CA LEU A 27 2.10 -14.73 47.35
C LEU A 27 1.98 -15.63 46.11
N ARG A 28 1.31 -15.21 45.02
CA ARG A 28 1.40 -15.92 43.74
C ARG A 28 2.67 -15.57 42.96
N GLY A 29 3.59 -14.81 43.54
CA GLY A 29 4.91 -14.52 42.97
C GLY A 29 6.05 -15.36 43.54
N TYR A 30 7.26 -15.02 43.12
CA TYR A 30 8.52 -15.65 43.50
C TYR A 30 9.60 -14.58 43.75
N PRO A 31 10.67 -14.90 44.50
CA PRO A 31 11.76 -13.95 44.72
C PRO A 31 12.48 -13.62 43.41
N ALA A 32 12.58 -12.33 43.07
CA ALA A 32 13.42 -11.87 41.97
C ALA A 32 14.89 -11.90 42.41
N ALA A 33 15.84 -12.06 41.48
CA ALA A 33 17.25 -12.27 41.81
C ALA A 33 17.79 -11.19 42.78
N GLY A 34 18.34 -11.64 43.93
CA GLY A 34 18.88 -10.78 44.98
C GLY A 34 18.59 -11.31 46.38
N SER A 35 19.45 -10.97 47.35
CA SER A 35 19.16 -11.19 48.78
C SER A 35 18.16 -10.13 49.28
N ALA A 36 17.50 -10.40 50.41
CA ALA A 36 16.73 -9.36 51.09
C ALA A 36 17.63 -8.13 51.37
N THR A 37 17.11 -6.94 51.07
CA THR A 37 17.79 -5.67 51.33
C THR A 37 17.08 -4.91 52.43
N ALA A 38 17.66 -3.81 52.92
CA ALA A 38 16.97 -2.91 53.84
C ALA A 38 15.65 -2.35 53.26
N ALA A 39 15.56 -2.23 51.92
CA ALA A 39 14.36 -1.77 51.22
C ALA A 39 13.28 -2.86 51.07
N GLY A 40 13.59 -4.12 51.42
CA GLY A 40 12.70 -5.27 51.31
C GLY A 40 13.28 -6.38 50.41
N LEU A 41 12.45 -7.39 50.19
CA LEU A 41 12.76 -8.55 49.36
C LEU A 41 12.23 -8.33 47.94
N PRO A 42 13.08 -8.30 46.90
CA PRO A 42 12.63 -8.15 45.52
C PRO A 42 11.79 -9.36 45.10
N TRP A 43 10.64 -9.12 44.50
CA TRP A 43 9.62 -10.14 44.28
C TRP A 43 8.89 -9.91 42.97
N CYS A 44 8.75 -10.96 42.17
CA CYS A 44 8.09 -10.92 40.88
C CYS A 44 6.78 -11.70 40.95
N VAL A 45 5.66 -11.04 40.70
CA VAL A 45 4.35 -11.68 40.58
C VAL A 45 4.03 -11.84 39.09
N PRO A 46 4.03 -13.07 38.55
CA PRO A 46 3.57 -13.29 37.18
C PRO A 46 2.08 -12.92 37.09
N PRO A 47 1.63 -12.34 35.97
CA PRO A 47 0.20 -12.06 35.78
C PRO A 47 -0.56 -13.38 35.65
N GLU A 48 -1.81 -13.40 36.10
CA GLU A 48 -2.67 -14.56 35.90
C GLU A 48 -3.06 -14.69 34.41
N LEU A 49 -3.29 -15.92 33.95
CA LEU A 49 -3.78 -16.12 32.58
C LEU A 49 -5.13 -15.43 32.39
N GLY A 50 -5.20 -14.54 31.40
CA GLY A 50 -6.38 -13.72 31.10
C GLY A 50 -6.32 -12.31 31.69
N GLU A 51 -5.31 -11.96 32.51
CA GLU A 51 -5.11 -10.60 32.98
C GLU A 51 -4.23 -9.82 31.99
N ASP A 52 -4.70 -8.64 31.56
CA ASP A 52 -3.89 -7.69 30.77
C ASP A 52 -2.92 -6.90 31.66
N ALA A 53 -2.10 -7.63 32.43
CA ALA A 53 -1.09 -7.05 33.31
C ALA A 53 0.30 -7.56 32.92
N LYS A 54 1.30 -6.67 33.00
CA LYS A 54 2.70 -7.10 33.02
C LYS A 54 3.01 -7.76 34.36
N ALA A 55 4.04 -8.59 34.41
CA ALA A 55 4.55 -9.11 35.68
C ALA A 55 4.86 -7.95 36.64
N LYS A 56 4.28 -8.01 37.85
CA LYS A 56 4.44 -6.94 38.84
C LYS A 56 5.73 -7.18 39.61
N GLN A 57 6.66 -6.23 39.52
CA GLN A 57 7.84 -6.21 40.37
C GLN A 57 7.48 -5.48 41.67
N LEU A 58 7.64 -6.16 42.80
CA LEU A 58 7.33 -5.69 44.14
C LEU A 58 8.58 -5.74 45.01
N HIS A 59 8.64 -4.87 46.02
CA HIS A 59 9.58 -5.00 47.12
C HIS A 59 8.77 -5.38 48.36
N ILE A 60 8.83 -6.65 48.75
CA ILE A 60 8.04 -7.15 49.88
C ILE A 60 8.67 -6.63 51.17
N THR A 61 7.88 -5.88 51.91
CA THR A 61 8.27 -5.27 53.19
C THR A 61 7.58 -5.96 54.36
N ARG A 62 7.94 -5.58 55.59
CA ARG A 62 7.29 -6.06 56.82
C ARG A 62 5.79 -5.73 56.84
N GLU A 63 5.37 -4.65 56.18
CA GLU A 63 3.97 -4.26 56.09
C GLU A 63 3.17 -5.23 55.21
N HIS A 64 3.70 -5.59 54.03
CA HIS A 64 3.11 -6.62 53.16
C HIS A 64 2.92 -7.94 53.90
N LEU A 65 3.94 -8.36 54.67
CA LEU A 65 3.91 -9.58 55.47
C LEU A 65 2.84 -9.52 56.58
N ARG A 66 2.71 -8.37 57.27
CA ARG A 66 1.68 -8.14 58.30
C ARG A 66 0.28 -8.20 57.68
N ALA A 67 0.07 -7.50 56.57
CA ALA A 67 -1.21 -7.49 55.85
C ALA A 67 -1.60 -8.89 55.37
N ALA A 68 -0.65 -9.66 54.80
CA ALA A 68 -0.87 -11.03 54.36
C ALA A 68 -1.21 -11.97 55.53
N SER A 69 -0.49 -11.85 56.66
CA SER A 69 -0.78 -12.66 57.86
C SER A 69 -2.17 -12.38 58.42
N GLU A 70 -2.59 -11.11 58.42
CA GLU A 70 -3.93 -10.72 58.85
C GLU A 70 -5.01 -11.20 57.89
N ALA A 71 -4.80 -11.05 56.58
CA ALA A 71 -5.71 -11.54 55.54
C ALA A 71 -5.87 -13.06 55.62
N HIS A 72 -4.77 -13.80 55.78
CA HIS A 72 -4.78 -15.25 55.99
C HIS A 72 -5.65 -15.66 57.19
N ARG A 73 -5.43 -15.04 58.36
CA ARG A 73 -6.23 -15.31 59.57
C ARG A 73 -7.71 -14.96 59.38
N LYS A 74 -8.01 -13.83 58.72
CA LYS A 74 -9.39 -13.42 58.41
C LYS A 74 -10.07 -14.41 57.46
N LEU A 75 -9.38 -14.85 56.41
CA LEU A 75 -9.89 -15.84 55.46
C LEU A 75 -10.25 -17.15 56.18
N TYR A 76 -9.31 -17.67 56.99
CA TYR A 76 -9.49 -18.92 57.71
C TYR A 76 -10.67 -18.87 58.71
N ASN A 77 -10.76 -17.80 59.50
CA ASN A 77 -11.75 -17.69 60.59
C ASN A 77 -13.12 -17.19 60.12
N ARG A 78 -13.19 -16.23 59.19
CA ARG A 78 -14.46 -15.58 58.80
C ARG A 78 -15.18 -16.28 57.65
N PHE A 79 -14.48 -17.11 56.87
CA PHE A 79 -15.05 -17.76 55.68
C PHE A 79 -14.96 -19.30 55.73
N PRO A 80 -15.30 -19.98 56.85
CA PRO A 80 -15.08 -21.42 57.01
C PRO A 80 -15.84 -22.29 55.99
N VAL A 81 -16.97 -21.81 55.47
CA VAL A 81 -17.78 -22.54 54.46
C VAL A 81 -17.35 -22.22 53.03
N VAL A 82 -16.94 -20.97 52.78
CA VAL A 82 -16.61 -20.47 51.43
C VAL A 82 -15.17 -20.78 51.05
N LEU A 83 -14.25 -20.70 52.00
CA LEU A 83 -12.83 -20.90 51.76
C LEU A 83 -12.53 -22.30 51.20
N PRO A 84 -13.11 -23.42 51.71
CA PRO A 84 -12.88 -24.74 51.10
C PRO A 84 -13.32 -24.83 49.63
N LEU A 85 -14.34 -24.08 49.23
CA LEU A 85 -14.77 -24.01 47.82
C LEU A 85 -13.79 -23.26 46.93
N LEU A 86 -12.93 -22.41 47.50
CA LEU A 86 -11.92 -21.64 46.79
C LEU A 86 -10.55 -22.34 46.76
N VAL A 87 -10.18 -23.07 47.82
CA VAL A 87 -8.82 -23.58 48.01
C VAL A 87 -8.73 -25.09 48.24
N GLY A 88 -9.86 -25.80 48.26
CA GLY A 88 -9.93 -27.22 48.60
C GLY A 88 -9.87 -27.46 50.10
N ASP A 89 -8.97 -28.33 50.56
CA ASP A 89 -8.79 -28.56 51.99
C ASP A 89 -8.23 -27.30 52.67
N ARG A 90 -9.04 -26.72 53.56
CA ARG A 90 -8.76 -25.46 54.24
C ARG A 90 -7.53 -25.54 55.14
N ASP A 91 -7.35 -26.65 55.85
CA ASP A 91 -6.34 -26.78 56.89
C ASP A 91 -4.98 -27.07 56.22
N VAL A 92 -4.98 -27.88 55.16
CA VAL A 92 -3.83 -28.07 54.28
C VAL A 92 -3.41 -26.77 53.61
N TRP A 93 -4.36 -25.99 53.06
CA TRP A 93 -4.06 -24.68 52.49
C TRP A 93 -3.46 -23.72 53.51
N SER A 94 -4.05 -23.64 54.71
CA SER A 94 -3.60 -22.78 55.81
C SER A 94 -2.18 -23.11 56.26
N ALA A 95 -1.87 -24.40 56.39
CA ALA A 95 -0.52 -24.86 56.73
C ALA A 95 0.50 -24.39 55.68
N ARG A 96 0.19 -24.52 54.39
CA ARG A 96 1.09 -24.09 53.31
C ARG A 96 1.31 -22.58 53.28
N VAL A 97 0.24 -21.79 53.39
CA VAL A 97 0.35 -20.32 53.42
C VAL A 97 1.16 -19.87 54.64
N SER A 98 0.94 -20.49 55.80
CA SER A 98 1.68 -20.20 57.03
C SER A 98 3.17 -20.50 56.90
N SER A 99 3.55 -21.67 56.34
CA SER A 99 4.95 -22.01 56.09
C SER A 99 5.64 -21.00 55.17
N ARG A 100 4.97 -20.58 54.09
CA ARG A 100 5.51 -19.57 53.16
C ARG A 100 5.72 -18.21 53.81
N LEU A 101 4.73 -17.74 54.58
CA LEU A 101 4.84 -16.50 55.33
C LEU A 101 5.97 -16.58 56.37
N ALA A 102 6.19 -17.74 56.99
CA ALA A 102 7.30 -17.95 57.93
C ALA A 102 8.66 -17.80 57.25
N PHE A 103 8.87 -18.40 56.07
CA PHE A 103 10.12 -18.24 55.30
C PHE A 103 10.38 -16.78 54.91
N ILE A 104 9.36 -16.09 54.42
CA ILE A 104 9.49 -14.67 54.03
C ILE A 104 9.76 -13.80 55.26
N LYS A 105 9.12 -14.10 56.39
CA LYS A 105 9.36 -13.43 57.68
C LYS A 105 10.81 -13.58 58.12
N GLU A 106 11.35 -14.79 58.09
CA GLU A 106 12.71 -15.07 58.50
C GLU A 106 13.72 -14.34 57.60
N ALA A 107 13.49 -14.36 56.28
CA ALA A 107 14.32 -13.61 55.33
C ALA A 107 14.30 -12.09 55.58
N LEU A 108 13.12 -11.51 55.85
CA LEU A 108 12.98 -10.07 56.10
C LEU A 108 13.45 -9.62 57.49
N HIS A 109 13.41 -10.49 58.49
CA HIS A 109 13.72 -10.13 59.88
C HIS A 109 15.16 -10.50 60.27
N ALA A 110 15.62 -11.68 59.85
CA ALA A 110 16.93 -12.22 60.22
C ALA A 110 17.93 -12.20 59.07
N GLY A 111 17.55 -11.70 57.88
CA GLY A 111 18.39 -11.75 56.69
C GLY A 111 18.66 -13.18 56.20
N ALA A 112 17.84 -14.15 56.64
CA ALA A 112 17.99 -15.54 56.22
C ALA A 112 17.81 -15.67 54.70
N ARG A 113 18.52 -16.63 54.09
CA ARG A 113 18.26 -16.99 52.69
C ARG A 113 16.87 -17.60 52.57
N LEU A 114 16.19 -17.32 51.47
CA LEU A 114 14.97 -18.06 51.15
C LEU A 114 15.34 -19.52 50.83
N PRO A 115 14.42 -20.48 51.09
CA PRO A 115 14.65 -21.87 50.76
C PRO A 115 14.87 -22.06 49.25
N SER A 116 15.87 -22.85 48.91
CA SER A 116 16.12 -23.36 47.56
C SER A 116 15.01 -24.30 47.09
N ALA A 117 14.97 -24.64 45.80
CA ALA A 117 13.99 -25.59 45.26
C ALA A 117 13.95 -26.91 46.06
N VAL A 118 15.11 -27.45 46.43
CA VAL A 118 15.22 -28.72 47.18
C VAL A 118 14.61 -28.59 48.57
N GLU A 119 14.87 -27.49 49.28
CA GLU A 119 14.31 -27.23 50.62
C GLU A 119 12.79 -26.98 50.56
N LEU A 120 12.29 -26.36 49.49
CA LEU A 120 10.85 -26.18 49.24
C LEU A 120 10.13 -27.50 48.98
N LEU A 121 10.74 -28.42 48.22
CA LEU A 121 10.16 -29.74 47.94
C LEU A 121 9.88 -30.54 49.22
N ASP A 122 10.74 -30.40 50.22
CA ASP A 122 10.61 -31.10 51.50
C ASP A 122 9.54 -30.44 52.40
N THR A 123 9.40 -29.12 52.30
CA THR A 123 8.48 -28.36 53.15
C THR A 123 7.03 -28.38 52.64
N LEU A 124 6.82 -28.30 51.31
CA LEU A 124 5.49 -28.09 50.72
C LEU A 124 4.56 -29.31 50.77
N ARG A 125 5.03 -30.45 51.29
CA ARG A 125 4.29 -31.74 51.37
C ARG A 125 3.64 -32.10 50.02
N LEU A 126 4.45 -32.12 48.97
CA LEU A 126 4.04 -32.48 47.62
C LEU A 126 3.78 -34.00 47.49
N PRO A 127 3.01 -34.44 46.49
CA PRO A 127 2.88 -35.86 46.16
C PRO A 127 4.27 -36.49 45.97
N PRO A 128 4.52 -37.71 46.50
CA PRO A 128 5.85 -38.33 46.43
C PRO A 128 6.39 -38.46 45.00
N ALA A 129 5.52 -38.73 44.02
CA ALA A 129 5.88 -38.80 42.60
C ALA A 129 6.41 -37.45 42.08
N ALA A 130 5.65 -36.36 42.28
CA ALA A 130 6.04 -35.02 41.89
C ALA A 130 7.34 -34.57 42.58
N ARG A 131 7.49 -34.86 43.89
CA ARG A 131 8.73 -34.56 44.63
C ARG A 131 9.94 -35.27 44.03
N LYS A 132 9.82 -36.58 43.74
CA LYS A 132 10.89 -37.37 43.13
C LYS A 132 11.26 -36.85 41.74
N GLU A 133 10.26 -36.49 40.94
CA GLU A 133 10.44 -36.00 39.58
C GLU A 133 11.11 -34.60 39.56
N LEU A 134 10.63 -33.66 40.37
CA LEU A 134 11.23 -32.32 40.50
C LEU A 134 12.65 -32.36 41.09
N ALA A 135 12.91 -33.22 42.07
CA ALA A 135 14.26 -33.44 42.60
C ALA A 135 15.20 -34.08 41.56
N SER A 136 14.67 -34.94 40.68
CA SER A 136 15.43 -35.47 39.54
C SER A 136 15.75 -34.38 38.52
N LEU A 137 14.76 -33.54 38.18
CA LEU A 137 14.92 -32.40 37.29
C LEU A 137 15.96 -31.39 37.79
N ALA A 138 15.88 -30.99 39.06
CA ALA A 138 16.83 -30.06 39.67
C ALA A 138 18.28 -30.57 39.62
N ARG A 139 18.48 -31.89 39.72
CA ARG A 139 19.80 -32.51 39.62
C ARG A 139 20.31 -32.64 38.18
N ARG A 140 19.44 -33.01 37.24
CA ARG A 140 19.82 -33.24 35.83
C ARG A 140 19.97 -31.95 35.02
N HIS A 141 19.22 -30.92 35.36
CA HIS A 141 19.21 -29.63 34.67
C HIS A 141 19.43 -28.48 35.66
N PRO A 142 20.68 -28.20 36.07
CA PRO A 142 20.97 -27.18 37.08
C PRO A 142 20.48 -25.77 36.70
N ALA A 143 20.40 -25.44 35.40
CA ALA A 143 19.85 -24.18 34.92
C ALA A 143 18.36 -23.98 35.31
N PHE A 144 17.65 -25.07 35.62
CA PHE A 144 16.27 -25.02 36.09
C PHE A 144 16.13 -24.59 37.54
N GLY A 145 17.20 -24.53 38.32
CA GLY A 145 17.11 -24.25 39.76
C GLY A 145 16.17 -23.09 40.08
N ARG A 146 16.37 -21.94 39.41
CA ARG A 146 15.53 -20.74 39.59
C ARG A 146 14.11 -20.88 39.03
N LEU A 147 13.92 -21.61 37.92
CA LEU A 147 12.59 -21.88 37.36
C LEU A 147 11.79 -22.80 38.28
N LEU A 148 12.41 -23.85 38.82
CA LEU A 148 11.79 -24.78 39.76
C LEU A 148 11.46 -24.08 41.08
N GLU A 149 12.35 -23.24 41.59
CA GLU A 149 12.08 -22.37 42.73
C GLU A 149 10.85 -21.51 42.46
N ALA A 150 10.83 -20.79 41.34
CA ALA A 150 9.72 -19.93 40.98
C ALA A 150 8.41 -20.71 40.82
N LEU A 151 8.44 -21.88 40.19
CA LEU A 151 7.29 -22.77 40.03
C LEU A 151 6.74 -23.25 41.38
N LEU A 152 7.63 -23.65 42.30
CA LEU A 152 7.27 -24.11 43.64
C LEU A 152 6.70 -22.96 44.48
N TRP A 153 7.23 -21.74 44.32
CA TRP A 153 6.68 -20.56 44.97
C TRP A 153 5.29 -20.20 44.41
N VAL A 154 5.11 -20.21 43.09
CA VAL A 154 3.85 -19.81 42.43
C VAL A 154 2.75 -20.87 42.63
N HIS A 155 3.04 -22.15 42.35
CA HIS A 155 2.03 -23.22 42.34
C HIS A 155 2.11 -24.17 43.53
N GLY A 156 3.10 -24.06 44.42
CA GLY A 156 3.24 -24.90 45.62
C GLY A 156 1.97 -25.05 46.49
N PRO A 157 1.09 -24.03 46.60
CA PRO A 157 -0.19 -24.18 47.28
C PRO A 157 -1.16 -25.20 46.65
N GLU A 158 -0.97 -25.55 45.37
CA GLU A 158 -1.84 -26.37 44.54
C GLU A 158 -1.14 -27.67 44.06
N PRO A 159 -1.17 -28.77 44.84
CA PRO A 159 -0.37 -29.97 44.62
C PRO A 159 -0.65 -30.64 43.27
N GLU A 160 -1.91 -30.69 42.87
CA GLU A 160 -2.34 -31.28 41.59
C GLU A 160 -1.81 -30.49 40.39
N ARG A 161 -1.59 -29.17 40.55
CA ARG A 161 -0.97 -28.35 39.51
C ARG A 161 0.53 -28.61 39.48
N ILE A 162 1.19 -28.69 40.63
CA ILE A 162 2.62 -29.02 40.72
C ILE A 162 2.91 -30.40 40.16
N GLU A 163 2.09 -31.41 40.42
CA GLU A 163 2.27 -32.76 39.89
C GLU A 163 2.17 -32.77 38.35
N ARG A 164 1.17 -32.08 37.79
CA ARG A 164 1.06 -31.91 36.33
C ARG A 164 2.24 -31.12 35.76
N ALA A 165 2.66 -30.05 36.44
CA ALA A 165 3.78 -29.21 36.02
C ALA A 165 5.09 -29.99 36.04
N ALA A 166 5.32 -30.83 37.06
CA ALA A 166 6.48 -31.71 37.18
C ALA A 166 6.56 -32.67 35.98
N SER A 167 5.43 -33.29 35.63
CA SER A 167 5.35 -34.19 34.48
C SER A 167 5.61 -33.48 33.14
N ILE A 168 5.08 -32.25 32.96
CA ILE A 168 5.34 -31.43 31.77
C ILE A 168 6.83 -31.05 31.69
N LEU A 169 7.38 -30.53 32.79
CA LEU A 169 8.78 -30.14 32.86
C LEU A 169 9.73 -31.31 32.62
N ALA A 170 9.38 -32.51 33.10
CA ALA A 170 10.16 -33.72 32.85
C ALA A 170 10.20 -34.10 31.37
N ARG A 171 9.07 -34.00 30.66
CA ARG A 171 9.03 -34.24 29.22
C ARG A 171 9.77 -33.17 28.42
N TRP A 172 9.77 -31.93 28.90
CA TRP A 172 10.33 -30.79 28.17
C TRP A 172 11.71 -30.37 28.67
N ALA A 173 12.33 -31.16 29.54
CA ALA A 173 13.51 -30.74 30.28
C ALA A 173 14.66 -30.29 29.37
N GLU A 174 15.05 -31.12 28.40
CA GLU A 174 16.13 -30.77 27.46
C GLU A 174 15.82 -29.52 26.61
N ARG A 175 14.55 -29.39 26.21
CA ARG A 175 14.05 -28.28 25.38
C ARG A 175 14.04 -26.97 26.16
N LEU A 176 13.50 -26.98 27.38
CA LEU A 176 13.41 -25.80 28.24
C LEU A 176 14.80 -25.39 28.76
N ASP A 177 15.75 -26.32 28.92
CA ASP A 177 17.13 -26.02 29.31
C ASP A 177 17.79 -25.12 28.26
N THR A 178 17.63 -25.51 27.00
CA THR A 178 18.06 -24.71 25.83
C THR A 178 17.38 -23.33 25.81
N LEU A 179 16.07 -23.27 26.08
CA LEU A 179 15.35 -22.00 26.14
C LEU A 179 15.87 -21.08 27.25
N VAL A 180 16.01 -21.59 28.47
CA VAL A 180 16.48 -20.81 29.63
C VAL A 180 17.87 -20.23 29.35
N LEU A 181 18.80 -21.05 28.84
CA LEU A 181 20.14 -20.59 28.46
C LEU A 181 20.10 -19.50 27.39
N ASN A 182 19.25 -19.64 26.37
CA ASN A 182 19.10 -18.64 25.32
C ASN A 182 18.48 -17.32 25.81
N LEU A 183 17.52 -17.39 26.75
CA LEU A 183 16.88 -16.20 27.33
C LEU A 183 17.84 -15.47 28.27
N ASP A 184 18.58 -16.19 29.10
CA ASP A 184 19.57 -15.64 30.04
C ASP A 184 20.72 -14.97 29.29
N ALA A 185 21.25 -15.62 28.23
CA ALA A 185 22.30 -15.04 27.38
C ALA A 185 21.90 -13.71 26.72
N ARG A 186 20.58 -13.44 26.62
CA ARG A 186 20.01 -12.21 26.04
C ARG A 186 19.49 -11.22 27.07
N GLY A 187 19.66 -11.49 28.36
CA GLY A 187 19.16 -10.63 29.45
C GLY A 187 17.63 -10.53 29.51
N LEU A 188 16.91 -11.46 28.90
CA LEU A 188 15.44 -11.50 28.93
C LEU A 188 14.97 -12.15 30.23
N PRO A 189 13.76 -11.80 30.74
CA PRO A 189 13.21 -12.38 31.97
C PRO A 189 12.79 -13.85 31.76
N SER A 190 13.78 -14.74 31.71
CA SER A 190 13.69 -16.16 31.38
C SER A 190 12.68 -16.90 32.24
N ILE A 191 12.70 -16.63 33.55
CA ILE A 191 11.86 -17.29 34.55
C ILE A 191 10.37 -16.96 34.33
N ALA A 192 10.02 -15.67 34.17
CA ALA A 192 8.63 -15.26 34.03
C ALA A 192 7.99 -15.80 32.74
N LEU A 193 8.75 -15.80 31.64
CA LEU A 193 8.29 -16.35 30.36
C LEU A 193 8.18 -17.88 30.41
N SER A 194 9.14 -18.56 31.05
CA SER A 194 9.11 -20.02 31.21
C SER A 194 7.95 -20.46 32.09
N LEU A 195 7.66 -19.75 33.19
CA LEU A 195 6.49 -20.01 34.02
C LEU A 195 5.20 -19.84 33.23
N ARG A 196 5.06 -18.76 32.46
CA ARG A 196 3.89 -18.56 31.60
C ARG A 196 3.73 -19.67 30.57
N LEU A 197 4.83 -20.17 30.01
CA LEU A 197 4.78 -21.29 29.09
C LEU A 197 4.26 -22.55 29.77
N VAL A 198 4.74 -22.86 30.99
CA VAL A 198 4.24 -23.97 31.80
C VAL A 198 2.75 -23.78 32.12
N ASP A 199 2.33 -22.58 32.50
CA ASP A 199 0.93 -22.24 32.75
C ASP A 199 0.07 -22.48 31.51
N LEU A 200 0.46 -21.95 30.35
CA LEU A 200 -0.27 -22.17 29.11
C LEU A 200 -0.47 -23.68 28.84
N VAL A 201 0.53 -24.53 29.12
CA VAL A 201 0.41 -25.98 28.95
C VAL A 201 -0.53 -26.60 29.98
N LEU A 202 -0.44 -26.18 31.24
CA LEU A 202 -1.32 -26.66 32.30
C LEU A 202 -2.80 -26.38 31.99
N TYR A 203 -3.10 -25.21 31.43
CA TYR A 203 -4.48 -24.77 31.19
C TYR A 203 -5.04 -25.12 29.80
N ASP A 204 -4.19 -25.14 28.77
CA ASP A 204 -4.64 -25.33 27.37
C ASP A 204 -4.19 -26.65 26.76
N GLY A 205 -3.34 -27.40 27.46
CA GLY A 205 -2.89 -28.73 27.08
C GLY A 205 -1.70 -28.71 26.13
N GLU A 206 -0.86 -29.73 26.28
CA GLU A 206 0.40 -29.88 25.56
C GLU A 206 0.23 -29.91 24.03
N SER A 207 -0.84 -30.56 23.53
CA SER A 207 -1.07 -30.73 22.09
C SER A 207 -1.27 -29.40 21.33
N ARG A 208 -1.77 -28.36 22.00
CA ARG A 208 -1.99 -27.03 21.38
C ARG A 208 -0.72 -26.21 21.33
N LEU A 209 0.15 -26.36 22.32
CA LEU A 209 1.40 -25.60 22.45
C LEU A 209 2.62 -26.32 21.88
N GLY A 210 2.54 -27.64 21.65
CA GLY A 210 3.67 -28.46 21.22
C GLY A 210 4.48 -27.83 20.08
N SER A 211 3.82 -27.39 19.01
CA SER A 211 4.50 -26.73 17.89
C SER A 211 5.19 -25.41 18.27
N ILE A 212 4.58 -24.58 19.12
CA ILE A 212 5.16 -23.29 19.53
C ILE A 212 6.37 -23.55 20.42
N CYS A 213 6.25 -24.52 21.32
CA CYS A 213 7.33 -24.92 22.22
C CYS A 213 8.48 -25.58 21.46
N GLU A 214 8.19 -26.37 20.43
CA GLU A 214 9.22 -26.88 19.52
C GLU A 214 10.02 -25.75 18.88
N HIS A 215 9.36 -24.71 18.37
CA HIS A 215 10.07 -23.58 17.77
C HIS A 215 10.81 -22.73 18.80
N ILE A 216 10.21 -22.41 19.95
CA ILE A 216 10.83 -21.55 20.96
C ILE A 216 11.99 -22.26 21.66
N CYS A 217 11.91 -23.57 21.86
CA CYS A 217 13.02 -24.32 22.45
C CYS A 217 14.10 -24.69 21.43
N ASP A 218 13.86 -24.51 20.13
CA ASP A 218 14.86 -24.66 19.10
C ASP A 218 15.76 -23.41 19.08
N SER A 219 17.04 -23.57 19.38
CA SER A 219 18.03 -22.48 19.36
C SER A 219 18.08 -21.78 18.00
N ARG A 220 17.74 -22.47 16.90
CA ARG A 220 17.69 -21.92 15.55
C ARG A 220 16.63 -20.82 15.41
N ALA A 221 15.56 -20.82 16.20
CA ALA A 221 14.57 -19.74 16.16
C ALA A 221 15.16 -18.37 16.58
N PHE A 222 16.25 -18.38 17.35
CA PHE A 222 16.98 -17.20 17.80
C PHE A 222 18.22 -16.89 16.95
N GLN A 223 18.54 -17.74 15.98
CA GLN A 223 19.78 -17.65 15.18
C GLN A 223 19.53 -17.60 13.67
N THR A 224 18.38 -18.09 13.21
CA THR A 224 18.02 -18.20 11.79
C THR A 224 17.04 -17.10 11.41
N PRO A 225 17.43 -16.15 10.55
CA PRO A 225 16.53 -15.15 10.02
C PRO A 225 15.53 -15.78 9.05
N LEU A 226 14.28 -15.33 9.12
CA LEU A 226 13.21 -15.74 8.19
C LEU A 226 12.99 -14.76 7.03
N GLU A 227 14.02 -13.95 6.79
CA GLU A 227 14.14 -12.96 5.72
C GLU A 227 15.61 -12.97 5.27
N GLY A 228 15.87 -12.75 4.00
CA GLY A 228 17.25 -12.84 3.50
C GLY A 228 17.39 -12.79 1.98
N GLU A 229 16.31 -12.94 1.23
CA GLU A 229 16.32 -12.92 -0.25
C GLU A 229 16.90 -11.61 -0.78
N ASP A 230 16.26 -10.48 -0.47
CA ASP A 230 16.72 -9.13 -0.79
C ASP A 230 18.11 -8.85 -0.24
N TRP A 231 18.42 -9.41 0.92
CA TRP A 231 19.66 -9.17 1.62
C TRP A 231 20.86 -9.85 0.95
N VAL A 232 20.67 -11.09 0.49
CA VAL A 232 21.64 -11.80 -0.34
C VAL A 232 21.74 -11.10 -1.70
N ALA A 233 20.63 -10.71 -2.32
CA ALA A 233 20.67 -9.95 -3.58
C ALA A 233 21.47 -8.64 -3.45
N GLN A 234 21.24 -7.86 -2.38
CA GLN A 234 21.97 -6.64 -2.07
C GLN A 234 23.47 -6.88 -1.83
N SER A 235 23.83 -7.97 -1.14
CA SER A 235 25.24 -8.33 -0.87
C SER A 235 26.08 -8.58 -2.13
N PHE A 236 25.43 -8.83 -3.27
CA PHE A 236 26.09 -9.01 -4.57
C PHE A 236 25.97 -7.80 -5.50
N CYS A 237 24.97 -6.94 -5.29
CA CYS A 237 24.83 -5.69 -6.05
C CYS A 237 25.79 -4.60 -5.54
N TRP A 238 26.39 -4.77 -4.35
CA TRP A 238 27.15 -3.75 -3.65
C TRP A 238 28.62 -4.12 -3.61
N SER A 239 29.44 -3.48 -4.45
CA SER A 239 30.88 -3.76 -4.55
C SER A 239 31.73 -3.01 -3.51
N SER A 240 31.14 -2.20 -2.60
CA SER A 240 31.98 -1.28 -1.82
C SER A 240 31.56 -0.92 -0.38
N THR A 241 30.43 -1.39 0.13
CA THR A 241 30.01 -1.19 1.52
C THR A 241 30.25 -2.49 2.28
N PRO A 242 30.71 -2.48 3.55
CA PRO A 242 30.83 -3.71 4.31
C PRO A 242 29.51 -4.47 4.25
N PRO A 243 29.54 -5.81 4.10
CA PRO A 243 28.33 -6.60 4.04
C PRO A 243 27.49 -6.21 5.25
N LEU A 244 26.23 -5.88 5.01
CA LEU A 244 25.28 -5.57 6.08
C LEU A 244 25.37 -6.69 7.15
N GLY A 245 25.01 -6.38 8.39
CA GLY A 245 24.85 -7.47 9.36
C GLY A 245 23.87 -8.49 8.80
N LYS A 246 24.13 -9.80 9.01
CA LYS A 246 23.10 -10.82 8.78
C LYS A 246 21.84 -10.34 9.53
N PRO A 247 20.64 -10.35 8.91
CA PRO A 247 19.43 -9.90 9.58
C PRO A 247 19.30 -10.61 10.93
N GLU A 248 18.79 -9.94 11.94
CA GLU A 248 18.60 -10.61 13.24
C GLU A 248 17.50 -11.65 13.13
N ALA A 249 17.68 -12.80 13.77
CA ALA A 249 16.63 -13.80 13.84
C ALA A 249 15.48 -13.31 14.73
N GLN A 250 14.36 -12.95 14.09
CA GLN A 250 13.23 -12.36 14.79
C GLN A 250 12.23 -13.39 15.34
N LEU A 251 12.22 -14.63 14.84
CA LEU A 251 11.17 -15.61 15.18
C LEU A 251 11.10 -15.88 16.69
N GLY A 252 12.21 -16.26 17.31
CA GLY A 252 12.28 -16.53 18.75
C GLY A 252 11.76 -15.37 19.60
N PRO A 253 12.34 -14.16 19.48
CA PRO A 253 11.86 -12.96 20.19
C PRO A 253 10.37 -12.66 19.97
N LEU A 254 9.87 -12.81 18.75
CA LEU A 254 8.47 -12.55 18.45
C LEU A 254 7.54 -13.63 19.00
N LEU A 255 7.95 -14.89 19.02
CA LEU A 255 7.19 -15.98 19.64
C LEU A 255 7.09 -15.82 21.16
N LEU A 256 8.13 -15.30 21.82
CA LEU A 256 8.07 -14.95 23.24
C LEU A 256 7.06 -13.82 23.49
N LYS A 257 7.05 -12.79 22.63
CA LYS A 257 6.02 -11.74 22.67
C LYS A 257 4.62 -12.29 22.41
N ALA A 258 4.51 -13.29 21.53
CA ALA A 258 3.26 -13.98 21.26
C ALA A 258 2.76 -14.78 22.47
N ILE A 259 3.63 -15.49 23.18
CA ILE A 259 3.31 -16.16 24.44
C ILE A 259 2.78 -15.14 25.46
N ASP A 260 3.47 -14.02 25.64
CA ASP A 260 3.06 -12.98 26.57
C ASP A 260 1.68 -12.41 26.21
N SER A 261 1.40 -12.24 24.91
CA SER A 261 0.11 -11.75 24.41
C SER A 261 -1.00 -12.79 24.56
N LEU A 262 -0.73 -14.05 24.21
CA LEU A 262 -1.66 -15.16 24.34
C LEU A 262 -2.06 -15.36 25.79
N ALA A 263 -1.10 -15.29 26.71
CA ALA A 263 -1.35 -15.45 28.15
C ALA A 263 -2.39 -14.46 28.70
N ARG A 264 -2.57 -13.29 28.08
CA ARG A 264 -3.53 -12.25 28.51
C ARG A 264 -4.94 -12.45 27.98
N LEU A 265 -5.14 -13.39 27.05
CA LEU A 265 -6.44 -13.61 26.42
C LEU A 265 -7.33 -14.52 27.27
N PRO A 266 -8.67 -14.37 27.19
CA PRO A 266 -9.61 -15.36 27.70
C PRO A 266 -9.27 -16.77 27.19
N GLN A 267 -9.56 -17.80 27.99
CA GLN A 267 -9.14 -19.17 27.68
C GLN A 267 -9.64 -19.67 26.32
N GLU A 268 -10.88 -19.36 25.95
CA GLU A 268 -11.42 -19.82 24.67
C GLU A 268 -10.73 -19.14 23.47
N ASP A 269 -10.54 -17.83 23.52
CA ASP A 269 -9.83 -17.05 22.49
C ASP A 269 -8.39 -17.53 22.35
N ARG A 270 -7.73 -17.70 23.49
CA ARG A 270 -6.36 -18.20 23.56
C ARG A 270 -6.22 -19.56 22.90
N ARG A 271 -7.14 -20.50 23.17
CA ARG A 271 -7.16 -21.84 22.53
C ARG A 271 -7.38 -21.75 21.02
N ALA A 272 -8.26 -20.86 20.57
CA ALA A 272 -8.53 -20.67 19.16
C ALA A 272 -7.31 -20.09 18.42
N ARG A 273 -6.60 -19.14 19.03
CA ARG A 273 -5.39 -18.52 18.48
C ARG A 273 -4.17 -19.43 18.54
N LEU A 274 -4.01 -20.22 19.61
CA LEU A 274 -3.00 -21.27 19.69
C LEU A 274 -3.17 -22.30 18.55
N GLU A 275 -4.42 -22.65 18.24
CA GLU A 275 -4.69 -23.54 17.12
C GLU A 275 -4.37 -22.90 15.76
N LEU A 276 -4.71 -21.62 15.54
CA LEU A 276 -4.27 -20.90 14.33
C LEU A 276 -2.75 -20.89 14.21
N LEU A 277 -2.06 -20.55 15.31
CA LEU A 277 -0.61 -20.45 15.34
C LEU A 277 0.04 -21.80 14.99
N ARG A 278 -0.48 -22.90 15.53
CA ARG A 278 -0.07 -24.27 15.19
C ARG A 278 -0.28 -24.61 13.72
N LEU A 279 -1.34 -24.10 13.09
CA LEU A 279 -1.63 -24.36 11.68
C LEU A 279 -0.70 -23.61 10.74
N VAL A 280 -0.26 -22.41 11.11
CA VAL A 280 0.54 -21.51 10.26
C VAL A 280 2.05 -21.51 10.55
N LEU A 281 2.50 -22.11 11.66
CA LEU A 281 3.92 -22.33 11.96
C LEU A 281 4.29 -23.80 11.75
N PRO A 282 4.60 -24.24 10.52
CA PRO A 282 5.02 -25.60 10.28
C PRO A 282 6.41 -25.85 10.89
N GLY A 283 6.59 -26.98 11.58
CA GLY A 283 7.88 -27.35 12.21
C GLY A 283 9.09 -27.35 11.25
N GLN A 284 8.85 -27.54 9.94
CA GLN A 284 9.89 -27.51 8.92
C GLN A 284 10.33 -26.09 8.52
N LEU A 285 9.71 -25.02 9.04
CA LEU A 285 10.01 -23.64 8.64
C LEU A 285 11.48 -23.30 8.92
N LEU A 286 11.94 -23.61 10.14
CA LEU A 286 13.33 -23.41 10.54
C LEU A 286 14.28 -24.28 9.72
N ASP A 287 13.95 -25.55 9.47
CA ASP A 287 14.79 -26.45 8.66
C ASP A 287 14.96 -25.95 7.21
N ARG A 288 13.93 -25.29 6.65
CA ARG A 288 14.00 -24.73 5.29
C ARG A 288 14.90 -23.50 5.25
N TRP A 289 14.69 -22.56 6.17
CA TRP A 289 15.50 -21.35 6.26
C TRP A 289 16.94 -21.63 6.66
N GLU A 290 17.18 -22.55 7.59
CA GLU A 290 18.53 -22.95 7.97
C GLU A 290 19.25 -23.64 6.79
N ARG A 291 18.59 -24.57 6.09
CA ARG A 291 19.18 -25.17 4.87
C ARG A 291 19.45 -24.14 3.79
N TRP A 292 18.58 -23.16 3.63
CA TRP A 292 18.82 -22.07 2.68
C TRP A 292 20.01 -21.21 3.12
N TRP A 293 20.06 -20.75 4.37
CA TRP A 293 21.18 -19.98 4.93
C TRP A 293 22.49 -20.75 4.89
N ARG A 294 22.50 -22.05 5.15
CA ARG A 294 23.70 -22.89 5.04
C ARG A 294 24.25 -22.93 3.61
N ARG A 295 23.39 -22.78 2.60
CA ARG A 295 23.79 -22.66 1.18
C ARG A 295 24.13 -21.22 0.81
N ALA A 296 23.41 -20.23 1.33
CA ALA A 296 23.55 -18.82 1.00
C ALA A 296 24.73 -18.14 1.71
N ASP A 297 25.01 -18.47 2.97
CA ASP A 297 26.10 -17.87 3.76
C ASP A 297 27.48 -18.04 3.12
N PRO A 298 27.85 -19.22 2.57
CA PRO A 298 29.10 -19.40 1.83
C PRO A 298 29.17 -18.60 0.51
N LEU A 299 28.04 -18.47 -0.19
CA LEU A 299 27.97 -17.67 -1.42
C LEU A 299 28.14 -16.20 -1.10
N ARG A 300 27.45 -15.73 -0.06
CA ARG A 300 27.57 -14.37 0.47
C ARG A 300 29.00 -14.06 0.92
N SER A 301 29.63 -14.93 1.70
CA SER A 301 31.00 -14.67 2.18
C SER A 301 32.02 -14.62 1.04
N ARG A 302 31.69 -15.25 -0.10
CA ARG A 302 32.46 -15.23 -1.34
C ARG A 302 31.92 -14.25 -2.37
N ALA A 303 30.91 -13.44 -2.04
CA ALA A 303 30.17 -12.66 -3.03
C ALA A 303 31.07 -11.73 -3.83
N GLY A 304 32.01 -11.05 -3.17
CA GLY A 304 33.01 -10.22 -3.84
C GLY A 304 33.87 -11.01 -4.83
N THR A 305 34.50 -12.11 -4.39
CA THR A 305 35.35 -12.95 -5.24
C THR A 305 34.57 -13.62 -6.38
N LEU A 306 33.33 -14.05 -6.12
CA LEU A 306 32.47 -14.68 -7.12
C LEU A 306 31.99 -13.65 -8.15
N ALA A 307 31.63 -12.44 -7.73
CA ALA A 307 31.24 -11.35 -8.62
C ALA A 307 32.41 -10.93 -9.53
N GLU A 308 33.62 -10.82 -8.99
CA GLU A 308 34.85 -10.56 -9.77
C GLU A 308 35.10 -11.66 -10.81
N HIS A 309 35.03 -12.93 -10.40
CA HIS A 309 35.28 -14.06 -11.29
C HIS A 309 34.21 -14.21 -12.38
N LEU A 310 32.93 -14.07 -12.03
CA LEU A 310 31.81 -14.14 -12.98
C LEU A 310 31.84 -12.99 -13.99
N SER A 311 32.19 -11.77 -13.53
CA SER A 311 32.40 -10.63 -14.42
C SER A 311 33.55 -10.87 -15.40
N GLY A 312 34.64 -11.53 -14.95
CA GLY A 312 35.77 -11.90 -15.80
C GLY A 312 35.45 -12.91 -16.90
N VAL A 313 34.39 -13.71 -16.76
CA VAL A 313 33.92 -14.68 -17.77
C VAL A 313 32.64 -14.21 -18.51
N GLY A 314 32.24 -12.95 -18.33
CA GLY A 314 31.08 -12.36 -19.01
C GLY A 314 29.71 -12.87 -18.52
N VAL A 315 29.65 -13.50 -17.34
CA VAL A 315 28.39 -13.95 -16.74
C VAL A 315 27.93 -12.89 -15.74
N GLU A 316 26.75 -12.33 -15.96
CA GLU A 316 26.16 -11.37 -15.01
C GLU A 316 25.91 -12.07 -13.65
N PRO A 317 26.53 -11.62 -12.54
CA PRO A 317 26.35 -12.24 -11.23
C PRO A 317 24.87 -12.34 -10.82
N GLY A 318 24.06 -11.36 -11.22
CA GLY A 318 22.61 -11.32 -11.00
C GLY A 318 21.86 -12.53 -11.54
N ALA A 319 22.26 -13.10 -12.68
CA ALA A 319 21.57 -14.23 -13.30
C ALA A 319 21.75 -15.54 -12.51
N VAL A 320 22.97 -15.82 -12.05
CA VAL A 320 23.30 -16.99 -11.20
C VAL A 320 22.59 -16.88 -9.85
N LEU A 321 22.53 -15.66 -9.31
CA LEU A 321 21.86 -15.37 -8.05
C LEU A 321 20.36 -15.50 -8.16
N LYS A 322 19.74 -15.05 -9.24
CA LYS A 322 18.29 -15.19 -9.44
C LYS A 322 17.82 -16.64 -9.35
N GLY A 323 18.66 -17.59 -9.75
CA GLY A 323 18.43 -19.02 -9.54
C GLY A 323 18.45 -19.44 -8.06
N TYR A 324 19.42 -18.96 -7.28
CA TYR A 324 19.57 -19.27 -5.84
C TYR A 324 18.58 -18.53 -4.93
N VAL A 325 18.35 -17.26 -5.24
CA VAL A 325 17.38 -16.35 -4.63
C VAL A 325 15.97 -16.89 -4.86
N GLY A 326 15.67 -17.36 -6.08
CA GLY A 326 14.40 -18.04 -6.40
C GLY A 326 14.18 -19.40 -5.70
N GLU A 327 15.20 -19.94 -5.03
CA GLU A 327 15.06 -21.12 -4.15
C GLU A 327 14.87 -20.76 -2.66
N ALA A 328 14.86 -19.46 -2.32
CA ALA A 328 14.55 -19.03 -0.96
C ALA A 328 13.18 -19.57 -0.54
N PRO A 329 13.03 -20.04 0.71
CA PRO A 329 11.70 -20.22 1.27
C PRO A 329 10.97 -18.87 1.19
N PRO A 330 9.68 -18.85 0.87
CA PRO A 330 8.94 -17.59 0.72
C PRO A 330 9.10 -16.73 1.97
N VAL A 331 9.49 -15.47 1.76
CA VAL A 331 9.67 -14.48 2.82
C VAL A 331 8.30 -14.16 3.40
N TYR A 332 8.13 -14.48 4.68
CA TYR A 332 7.03 -13.96 5.47
C TYR A 332 7.65 -13.33 6.70
N PRO A 333 7.56 -12.00 6.85
CA PRO A 333 7.99 -11.36 8.07
C PRO A 333 7.30 -12.05 9.24
N ALA A 334 8.06 -12.73 10.10
CA ALA A 334 7.51 -13.47 11.24
C ALA A 334 6.61 -12.58 12.10
N LYS A 335 6.97 -11.29 12.17
CA LYS A 335 6.20 -10.23 12.81
C LYS A 335 4.78 -10.18 12.28
N TRP A 336 4.62 -10.23 10.97
CA TRP A 336 3.36 -10.09 10.30
C TRP A 336 2.47 -11.35 10.48
N ILE A 337 3.03 -12.57 10.47
CA ILE A 337 2.29 -13.80 10.82
C ILE A 337 1.73 -13.69 12.23
N LEU A 338 2.56 -13.26 13.17
CA LEU A 338 2.18 -13.15 14.58
C LEU A 338 1.20 -12.01 14.80
N GLU A 339 1.35 -10.88 14.13
CA GLU A 339 0.36 -9.80 14.14
C GLU A 339 -0.97 -10.26 13.55
N ALA A 340 -0.98 -11.04 12.47
CA ALA A 340 -2.20 -11.59 11.89
C ALA A 340 -2.93 -12.55 12.85
N VAL A 341 -2.20 -13.39 13.60
CA VAL A 341 -2.79 -14.32 14.58
C VAL A 341 -3.19 -13.62 15.89
N LEU A 342 -2.45 -12.61 16.33
CA LEU A 342 -2.65 -12.00 17.66
C LEU A 342 -3.48 -10.73 17.62
N ASN A 343 -3.37 -9.93 16.57
CA ASN A 343 -3.97 -8.59 16.50
C ASN A 343 -4.76 -8.35 15.21
N GLY A 344 -4.81 -9.34 14.31
CA GLY A 344 -5.48 -9.22 13.03
C GLY A 344 -6.98 -8.97 13.19
N PRO A 345 -7.61 -8.18 12.30
CA PRO A 345 -9.06 -8.00 12.27
C PRO A 345 -9.79 -9.34 12.20
N ALA A 346 -9.18 -10.30 11.49
CA ALA A 346 -9.66 -11.66 11.32
C ALA A 346 -9.78 -12.48 12.62
N VAL A 347 -9.21 -12.01 13.72
CA VAL A 347 -9.07 -12.76 14.98
C VAL A 347 -9.64 -11.99 16.17
N GLN A 348 -10.39 -10.92 15.92
CA GLN A 348 -11.09 -10.15 16.96
C GLN A 348 -12.26 -10.95 17.55
N ASP A 349 -12.92 -11.80 16.75
CA ASP A 349 -13.98 -12.72 17.17
C ASP A 349 -13.51 -14.19 17.19
N ILE A 350 -13.93 -14.92 18.23
CA ILE A 350 -13.59 -16.33 18.43
C ILE A 350 -14.22 -17.25 17.38
N GLU A 351 -15.45 -16.97 16.93
CA GLU A 351 -16.12 -17.81 15.95
C GLU A 351 -15.44 -17.69 14.57
N THR A 352 -15.04 -16.47 14.21
CA THR A 352 -14.22 -16.16 13.04
C THR A 352 -12.89 -16.89 13.10
N THR A 353 -12.19 -16.81 14.24
CA THR A 353 -10.94 -17.53 14.49
C THR A 353 -11.10 -19.04 14.28
N ARG A 354 -12.17 -19.63 14.83
CA ARG A 354 -12.49 -21.06 14.68
C ARG A 354 -12.81 -21.43 13.23
N ALA A 355 -13.52 -20.58 12.50
CA ALA A 355 -13.85 -20.80 11.08
C ALA A 355 -12.58 -20.78 10.21
N ILE A 356 -11.69 -19.80 10.43
CA ILE A 356 -10.38 -19.72 9.77
C ILE A 356 -9.56 -20.98 10.07
N ALA A 357 -9.47 -21.39 11.34
CA ALA A 357 -8.74 -22.60 11.72
C ALA A 357 -9.31 -23.86 11.03
N SER A 358 -10.63 -23.96 10.92
CA SER A 358 -11.31 -25.06 10.22
C SER A 358 -10.93 -25.10 8.73
N ALA A 359 -10.92 -23.95 8.05
CA ALA A 359 -10.51 -23.86 6.66
C ALA A 359 -9.03 -24.21 6.46
N LEU A 360 -8.14 -23.63 7.28
CA LEU A 360 -6.70 -23.86 7.19
C LEU A 360 -6.30 -25.33 7.44
N ARG A 361 -7.04 -26.06 8.28
CA ARG A 361 -6.80 -27.51 8.51
C ARG A 361 -6.94 -28.34 7.24
N LEU A 362 -7.83 -27.95 6.33
CA LEU A 362 -8.09 -28.65 5.07
C LEU A 362 -7.06 -28.32 3.98
N ILE A 363 -6.19 -27.33 4.25
CA ILE A 363 -5.08 -26.96 3.40
C ILE A 363 -3.84 -27.71 3.89
N PRO A 364 -3.01 -28.31 3.03
CA PRO A 364 -1.73 -28.89 3.42
C PRO A 364 -0.83 -27.88 4.15
N ALA A 365 -0.11 -28.34 5.17
CA ALA A 365 0.75 -27.48 6.00
C ALA A 365 1.90 -26.85 5.20
N ALA A 366 2.45 -27.57 4.22
CA ALA A 366 3.48 -27.08 3.33
C ALA A 366 3.44 -27.82 1.99
N GLN A 367 3.75 -27.10 0.91
CA GLN A 367 4.17 -27.68 -0.37
C GLN A 367 5.64 -27.34 -0.61
N GLN A 368 6.29 -27.97 -1.59
CA GLN A 368 7.74 -27.87 -1.82
C GLN A 368 8.27 -26.41 -1.85
N ARG A 369 7.48 -25.44 -2.32
CA ARG A 369 7.87 -24.01 -2.39
C ARG A 369 6.90 -23.01 -1.75
N ALA A 370 5.76 -23.44 -1.22
CA ALA A 370 4.73 -22.53 -0.70
C ALA A 370 4.22 -22.93 0.70
N LEU A 371 3.83 -21.92 1.47
CA LEU A 371 3.15 -22.05 2.76
C LEU A 371 1.70 -21.54 2.63
N PRO A 372 0.83 -22.26 1.91
CA PRO A 372 -0.50 -21.78 1.51
C PRO A 372 -1.40 -21.39 2.69
N ARG A 373 -1.18 -21.98 3.87
CA ARG A 373 -1.89 -21.58 5.09
C ARG A 373 -1.53 -20.16 5.54
N ILE A 374 -0.23 -19.82 5.53
CA ILE A 374 0.25 -18.49 5.90
C ILE A 374 -0.27 -17.46 4.88
N GLN A 375 -0.16 -17.78 3.59
CA GLN A 375 -0.61 -16.92 2.51
C GLN A 375 -2.11 -16.61 2.58
N LEU A 376 -2.93 -17.62 2.86
CA LEU A 376 -4.37 -17.42 2.96
C LEU A 376 -4.74 -16.64 4.22
N LEU A 377 -4.10 -16.92 5.35
CA LEU A 377 -4.24 -16.08 6.54
C LEU A 377 -3.81 -14.64 6.26
N ALA A 378 -2.81 -14.44 5.39
CA ALA A 378 -2.33 -13.13 4.99
C ALA A 378 -3.31 -12.31 4.22
N HIS A 379 -3.85 -12.96 3.22
CA HIS A 379 -4.90 -12.38 2.43
C HIS A 379 -6.08 -12.00 3.34
N TRP A 380 -6.51 -12.90 4.24
CA TRP A 380 -7.62 -12.62 5.15
C TRP A 380 -7.37 -11.52 6.17
N SER A 381 -6.18 -11.40 6.74
CA SER A 381 -5.87 -10.33 7.70
C SER A 381 -5.75 -8.96 7.04
N SER A 382 -5.53 -8.89 5.72
CA SER A 382 -5.52 -7.64 4.95
C SER A 382 -6.91 -7.02 4.72
N TYR A 383 -8.01 -7.78 4.92
CA TYR A 383 -9.38 -7.28 4.83
C TYR A 383 -9.79 -6.49 6.08
N THR A 384 -9.08 -5.40 6.36
CA THR A 384 -9.35 -4.51 7.50
C THR A 384 -10.71 -3.80 7.43
N MET A 385 -11.40 -3.84 6.28
CA MET A 385 -12.70 -3.17 6.06
C MET A 385 -13.91 -4.12 6.08
N ALA A 386 -13.73 -5.44 6.14
CA ALA A 386 -14.85 -6.37 6.22
C ALA A 386 -15.36 -6.48 7.67
N ARG A 387 -16.68 -6.41 7.88
CA ARG A 387 -17.29 -6.71 9.20
C ARG A 387 -16.95 -8.14 9.61
N GLU A 388 -16.69 -8.37 10.90
CA GLU A 388 -16.26 -9.66 11.49
C GLU A 388 -17.09 -10.86 11.00
N GLY A 389 -18.42 -10.68 10.82
CA GLY A 389 -19.32 -11.73 10.34
C GLY A 389 -19.06 -12.22 8.90
N THR A 390 -18.58 -11.34 8.01
CA THR A 390 -18.33 -11.68 6.60
C THR A 390 -17.15 -12.66 6.48
N LEU A 391 -16.05 -12.38 7.18
CA LEU A 391 -14.87 -13.24 7.12
C LEU A 391 -15.16 -14.63 7.70
N ARG A 392 -15.95 -14.70 8.77
CA ARG A 392 -16.42 -15.97 9.34
C ARG A 392 -17.17 -16.81 8.32
N THR A 393 -18.11 -16.22 7.59
CA THR A 393 -18.89 -16.90 6.56
C THR A 393 -18.00 -17.37 5.41
N ILE A 394 -17.08 -16.53 4.94
CA ILE A 394 -16.12 -16.87 3.88
C ILE A 394 -15.27 -18.07 4.31
N ALA A 395 -14.66 -18.02 5.50
CA ALA A 395 -13.83 -19.09 6.02
C ALA A 395 -14.62 -20.39 6.21
N ALA A 396 -15.83 -20.33 6.79
CA ALA A 396 -16.70 -21.49 6.97
C ALA A 396 -17.15 -22.12 5.64
N SER A 397 -17.41 -21.29 4.64
CA SER A 397 -17.83 -21.75 3.31
C SER A 397 -16.68 -22.36 2.53
N LEU A 398 -15.49 -21.75 2.60
CA LEU A 398 -14.28 -22.35 2.05
C LEU A 398 -13.98 -23.68 2.73
N ALA A 399 -14.13 -23.79 4.05
CA ALA A 399 -13.93 -25.05 4.77
C ALA A 399 -14.88 -26.15 4.25
N ARG A 400 -16.16 -25.84 4.06
CA ARG A 400 -17.12 -26.80 3.49
C ARG A 400 -16.76 -27.21 2.06
N LEU A 401 -16.37 -26.24 1.23
CA LEU A 401 -15.96 -26.48 -0.15
C LEU A 401 -14.73 -27.41 -0.22
N LEU A 402 -13.69 -27.12 0.58
CA LEU A 402 -12.48 -27.94 0.61
C LEU A 402 -12.76 -29.34 1.15
N LYS A 403 -13.66 -29.50 2.12
CA LYS A 403 -14.04 -30.80 2.69
C LYS A 403 -14.77 -31.69 1.66
N GLY A 404 -15.55 -31.10 0.76
CA GLY A 404 -16.30 -31.81 -0.28
C GLY A 404 -15.51 -32.09 -1.57
N HIS A 405 -14.31 -31.52 -1.73
CA HIS A 405 -13.53 -31.64 -2.96
C HIS A 405 -12.42 -32.71 -2.83
N PRO A 406 -12.29 -33.66 -3.76
CA PRO A 406 -11.28 -34.74 -3.68
C PRO A 406 -9.84 -34.23 -3.83
N ALA A 407 -9.65 -33.04 -4.39
CA ALA A 407 -8.36 -32.37 -4.53
C ALA A 407 -8.43 -30.91 -4.05
N PRO A 408 -8.41 -30.63 -2.73
CA PRO A 408 -8.60 -29.28 -2.18
C PRO A 408 -7.64 -28.23 -2.78
N MET A 409 -6.42 -28.64 -3.15
CA MET A 409 -5.43 -27.74 -3.74
C MET A 409 -5.75 -27.28 -5.16
N GLN A 410 -6.55 -28.03 -5.92
CA GLN A 410 -6.98 -27.57 -7.25
C GLN A 410 -7.94 -26.38 -7.14
N VAL A 411 -8.78 -26.37 -6.09
CA VAL A 411 -9.69 -25.25 -5.76
C VAL A 411 -8.90 -23.99 -5.44
N LEU A 412 -7.74 -24.13 -4.77
CA LEU A 412 -6.87 -23.02 -4.38
C LEU A 412 -5.86 -22.62 -5.47
N SER A 413 -5.79 -23.34 -6.59
CA SER A 413 -4.82 -23.08 -7.65
C SER A 413 -4.88 -21.68 -8.29
N PRO A 414 -6.05 -21.00 -8.38
CA PRO A 414 -6.09 -19.60 -8.82
C PRO A 414 -5.40 -18.66 -7.82
N TRP A 415 -5.52 -18.95 -6.53
CA TRP A 415 -4.85 -18.18 -5.48
C TRP A 415 -3.37 -18.50 -5.38
N SER A 416 -2.94 -19.75 -5.64
CA SER A 416 -1.53 -20.12 -5.48
C SER A 416 -0.57 -19.36 -6.38
N ARG A 417 -0.98 -18.89 -7.56
CA ARG A 417 -0.13 -18.05 -8.45
C ARG A 417 -0.13 -16.57 -8.07
N VAL A 418 -1.28 -16.03 -7.65
CA VAL A 418 -1.40 -14.66 -7.09
C VAL A 418 -0.60 -14.54 -5.79
N LEU A 419 -0.55 -15.61 -5.01
CA LEU A 419 0.20 -15.68 -3.75
C LEU A 419 1.69 -16.03 -3.96
N GLN A 420 2.11 -16.40 -5.17
CA GLN A 420 3.51 -16.68 -5.53
C GLN A 420 4.26 -15.45 -6.04
N SER A 421 3.58 -14.37 -6.42
CA SER A 421 4.20 -13.07 -6.69
C SER A 421 4.47 -12.34 -5.37
N SER A 422 5.53 -12.75 -4.67
CA SER A 422 5.90 -12.33 -3.31
C SER A 422 6.25 -10.83 -3.17
N SER A 423 6.62 -10.14 -4.26
CA SER A 423 7.11 -8.75 -4.21
C SER A 423 6.08 -7.71 -3.72
N ASP A 424 4.78 -7.98 -3.86
CA ASP A 424 3.74 -6.97 -3.65
C ASP A 424 3.24 -6.90 -2.18
N LEU A 425 3.56 -7.90 -1.37
CA LEU A 425 3.18 -7.93 0.05
C LEU A 425 4.10 -7.06 0.92
N GLU A 426 5.37 -6.90 0.56
CA GLU A 426 6.36 -6.17 1.36
C GLU A 426 6.21 -4.64 1.29
N THR A 427 5.70 -4.10 0.19
CA THR A 427 5.57 -2.64 0.00
C THR A 427 4.30 -2.03 0.61
N GLY A 428 3.45 -2.83 1.27
CA GLY A 428 2.16 -2.38 1.79
C GLY A 428 1.14 -1.95 0.71
N ARG A 429 1.47 -2.10 -0.58
CA ARG A 429 0.60 -1.82 -1.73
C ARG A 429 -0.38 -2.95 -2.05
N GLY A 430 -0.21 -4.13 -1.44
CA GLY A 430 -1.08 -5.30 -1.59
C GLY A 430 -2.53 -5.18 -1.06
N ARG A 431 -3.02 -3.98 -0.72
CA ARG A 431 -4.42 -3.79 -0.25
C ARG A 431 -5.48 -4.04 -1.33
N ASN A 432 -5.08 -4.20 -2.59
CA ASN A 432 -5.96 -4.43 -3.74
C ASN A 432 -5.69 -5.78 -4.45
N LEU A 433 -5.41 -6.85 -3.71
CA LEU A 433 -5.31 -8.20 -4.29
C LEU A 433 -6.71 -8.79 -4.54
N ALA A 434 -7.47 -8.19 -5.45
CA ALA A 434 -8.36 -8.98 -6.31
C ALA A 434 -7.45 -9.69 -7.34
N PRO A 435 -7.75 -10.92 -7.81
CA PRO A 435 -6.99 -11.52 -8.89
C PRO A 435 -6.90 -10.54 -10.07
N ASP A 436 -5.68 -10.18 -10.47
CA ASP A 436 -5.39 -9.15 -11.48
C ASP A 436 -6.20 -9.39 -12.78
N ARG A 437 -6.66 -8.30 -13.39
CA ARG A 437 -7.29 -8.25 -14.72
C ARG A 437 -6.44 -8.96 -15.77
N LEU A 438 -5.12 -8.75 -15.77
CA LEU A 438 -4.20 -9.43 -16.70
C LEU A 438 -4.09 -10.95 -16.46
N PHE A 439 -4.33 -11.40 -15.22
CA PHE A 439 -4.31 -12.82 -14.85
C PHE A 439 -5.58 -13.56 -15.30
N LEU A 440 -6.74 -12.93 -15.18
CA LEU A 440 -8.02 -13.46 -15.66
C LEU A 440 -8.11 -13.44 -17.20
N ASP A 441 -7.48 -12.47 -17.86
CA ASP A 441 -7.50 -12.31 -19.32
C ASP A 441 -6.52 -13.24 -20.05
N GLY A 442 -5.40 -13.63 -19.41
CA GLY A 442 -4.37 -14.41 -20.09
C GLY A 442 -4.46 -15.95 -19.97
N HIS A 443 -4.95 -16.50 -18.83
CA HIS A 443 -4.54 -17.87 -18.45
C HIS A 443 -5.60 -18.80 -17.85
N LEU A 444 -6.87 -18.38 -17.75
CA LEU A 444 -7.95 -19.33 -17.43
C LEU A 444 -8.34 -20.11 -18.69
N ALA A 445 -7.77 -21.30 -18.86
CA ALA A 445 -8.32 -22.27 -19.80
C ALA A 445 -9.83 -22.45 -19.54
N PRO A 446 -10.67 -22.67 -20.57
CA PRO A 446 -12.13 -22.76 -20.45
C PRO A 446 -12.64 -23.72 -19.36
N GLN A 447 -11.83 -24.72 -18.99
CA GLN A 447 -12.14 -25.67 -17.92
C GLN A 447 -11.94 -25.10 -16.50
N GLY A 448 -10.94 -24.23 -16.27
CA GLY A 448 -10.71 -23.58 -14.98
C GLY A 448 -11.79 -22.55 -14.65
N ALA A 449 -12.21 -21.77 -15.65
CA ALA A 449 -13.37 -20.89 -15.52
C ALA A 449 -14.66 -21.69 -15.22
N ARG A 450 -14.89 -22.81 -15.94
CA ARG A 450 -16.05 -23.69 -15.67
C ARG A 450 -16.02 -24.30 -14.28
N ALA A 451 -14.87 -24.69 -13.75
CA ALA A 451 -14.73 -25.26 -12.41
C ALA A 451 -15.00 -24.21 -11.30
N PHE A 452 -14.47 -23.00 -11.46
CA PHE A 452 -14.75 -21.87 -10.57
C PHE A 452 -16.24 -21.51 -10.57
N PHE A 453 -16.85 -21.40 -11.77
CA PHE A 453 -18.29 -21.16 -11.89
C PHE A 453 -19.15 -22.33 -11.44
N ALA A 454 -18.69 -23.58 -11.57
CA ALA A 454 -19.37 -24.76 -11.03
C ALA A 454 -19.32 -24.81 -9.49
N ALA A 455 -18.24 -24.34 -8.87
CA ALA A 455 -18.13 -24.21 -7.42
C ALA A 455 -19.05 -23.11 -6.88
N LEU A 456 -19.07 -21.92 -7.51
CA LEU A 456 -20.06 -20.87 -7.23
C LEU A 456 -21.50 -21.37 -7.42
N ARG A 457 -21.74 -22.16 -8.47
CA ARG A 457 -23.04 -22.78 -8.75
C ARG A 457 -23.41 -23.84 -7.70
N ALA A 458 -22.47 -24.65 -7.22
CA ALA A 458 -22.70 -25.64 -6.18
C ALA A 458 -23.00 -24.97 -4.82
N ILE A 459 -22.29 -23.89 -4.50
CA ILE A 459 -22.57 -23.04 -3.32
C ILE A 459 -23.97 -22.42 -3.41
N CYS A 460 -24.41 -21.99 -4.60
CA CYS A 460 -25.75 -21.45 -4.82
C CYS A 460 -26.87 -22.52 -4.91
N LEU A 461 -26.52 -23.81 -5.04
CA LEU A 461 -27.48 -24.91 -5.24
C LEU A 461 -27.57 -25.88 -4.03
N ASP A 462 -26.69 -25.77 -3.04
CA ASP A 462 -26.80 -26.49 -1.77
C ASP A 462 -27.95 -25.91 -0.95
N ARG A 463 -29.04 -26.66 -0.88
CA ARG A 463 -30.30 -26.24 -0.26
C ARG A 463 -30.18 -26.05 1.25
N GLY A 464 -29.35 -26.85 1.94
CA GLY A 464 -29.16 -26.73 3.39
C GLY A 464 -28.25 -25.56 3.77
N LEU A 465 -27.26 -25.25 2.92
CA LEU A 465 -26.47 -24.02 3.00
C LEU A 465 -27.32 -22.78 2.74
N PHE A 466 -28.17 -22.83 1.71
CA PHE A 466 -29.09 -21.76 1.34
C PHE A 466 -30.11 -21.49 2.46
N GLU A 467 -30.75 -22.53 2.98
CA GLU A 467 -31.68 -22.46 4.11
C GLU A 467 -31.00 -22.04 5.42
N SER A 468 -29.72 -22.39 5.64
CA SER A 468 -28.93 -21.91 6.79
C SER A 468 -28.54 -20.44 6.68
N ILE A 469 -28.27 -19.92 5.48
CA ILE A 469 -28.00 -18.50 5.22
C ILE A 469 -29.29 -17.67 5.36
N GLU A 470 -30.42 -18.24 4.92
CA GLU A 470 -31.77 -17.66 4.99
C GLU A 470 -32.32 -17.67 6.44
N ALA A 471 -32.10 -18.74 7.22
CA ALA A 471 -32.55 -18.87 8.60
C ALA A 471 -31.76 -18.02 9.61
N GLN A 472 -30.55 -17.57 9.26
CA GLN A 472 -29.71 -16.72 10.12
C GLN A 472 -29.85 -15.22 9.84
N ASN A 473 -30.76 -14.79 8.95
CA ASN A 473 -30.84 -13.40 8.46
C ASN A 473 -29.47 -12.88 7.98
N ALA A 474 -28.62 -13.72 7.41
CA ALA A 474 -27.24 -13.38 7.08
C ALA A 474 -27.15 -12.69 5.69
N GLU A 475 -27.74 -11.50 5.58
CA GLU A 475 -27.78 -10.65 4.37
C GLU A 475 -26.37 -10.36 3.78
N GLU A 476 -25.33 -10.30 4.61
CA GLU A 476 -23.92 -10.03 4.24
C GLU A 476 -23.23 -11.25 3.57
N SER A 477 -23.78 -12.47 3.73
CA SER A 477 -23.26 -13.69 3.09
C SER A 477 -23.45 -13.67 1.56
N TRP A 478 -24.51 -13.02 1.11
CA TRP A 478 -24.78 -12.78 -0.32
C TRP A 478 -23.92 -11.65 -0.88
N GLU A 479 -23.50 -10.72 -0.03
CA GLU A 479 -22.57 -9.64 -0.37
C GLU A 479 -21.17 -10.19 -0.67
N ALA A 480 -20.69 -11.19 0.09
CA ALA A 480 -19.45 -11.91 -0.19
C ALA A 480 -19.49 -12.66 -1.54
N VAL A 481 -20.62 -13.27 -1.90
CA VAL A 481 -20.84 -13.91 -3.21
C VAL A 481 -20.86 -12.86 -4.34
N ALA A 482 -21.45 -11.68 -4.09
CA ALA A 482 -21.45 -10.57 -5.02
C ALA A 482 -20.04 -9.93 -5.17
N TYR A 483 -19.26 -9.83 -4.10
CA TYR A 483 -17.88 -9.31 -4.10
C TYR A 483 -16.92 -10.26 -4.85
N LEU A 484 -17.07 -11.57 -4.64
CA LEU A 484 -16.38 -12.60 -5.42
C LEU A 484 -16.79 -12.61 -6.90
N SER A 485 -17.98 -12.08 -7.21
CA SER A 485 -18.45 -11.88 -8.59
C SER A 485 -18.04 -10.52 -9.17
N ALA A 486 -17.79 -9.50 -8.33
CA ALA A 486 -17.42 -8.14 -8.71
C ALA A 486 -15.91 -8.00 -9.03
N GLY A 487 -15.07 -8.95 -8.60
CA GLY A 487 -13.70 -9.09 -9.10
C GLY A 487 -13.60 -9.40 -10.61
N LEU A 488 -14.72 -9.51 -11.31
CA LEU A 488 -14.82 -9.62 -12.77
C LEU A 488 -14.95 -8.21 -13.37
N VAL A 489 -13.81 -7.60 -13.71
CA VAL A 489 -13.69 -6.18 -14.15
C VAL A 489 -14.12 -5.95 -15.62
N GLU A 490 -14.79 -6.89 -16.29
CA GLU A 490 -15.42 -6.60 -17.59
C GLU A 490 -16.94 -6.33 -17.42
N PRO A 491 -17.41 -5.09 -17.68
CA PRO A 491 -18.84 -4.74 -17.65
C PRO A 491 -19.70 -5.69 -18.48
N GLU A 492 -19.16 -6.19 -19.59
CA GLU A 492 -19.85 -7.09 -20.53
C GLU A 492 -20.08 -8.49 -19.95
N ARG A 493 -19.12 -9.04 -19.21
CA ARG A 493 -19.23 -10.36 -18.56
C ARG A 493 -20.14 -10.31 -17.34
N THR A 494 -20.03 -9.24 -16.56
CA THR A 494 -20.92 -8.96 -15.43
C THR A 494 -22.37 -8.78 -15.92
N ALA A 495 -22.59 -8.07 -17.03
CA ALA A 495 -23.91 -7.95 -17.66
C ALA A 495 -24.48 -9.31 -18.11
N SER A 496 -23.64 -10.25 -18.56
CA SER A 496 -24.06 -11.60 -18.94
C SER A 496 -24.49 -12.47 -17.75
N VAL A 497 -23.75 -12.39 -16.63
CA VAL A 497 -24.10 -13.07 -15.36
C VAL A 497 -25.41 -12.52 -14.80
N VAL A 498 -25.55 -11.19 -14.77
CA VAL A 498 -26.79 -10.50 -14.34
C VAL A 498 -27.98 -10.87 -15.23
N LYS A 499 -27.80 -10.92 -16.56
CA LYS A 499 -28.84 -11.38 -17.49
C LYS A 499 -29.37 -12.76 -17.14
N GLU A 500 -28.48 -13.66 -16.76
CA GLU A 500 -28.84 -15.04 -16.41
C GLU A 500 -29.53 -15.13 -15.04
N LEU A 501 -29.11 -14.32 -14.06
CA LEU A 501 -29.76 -14.21 -12.74
C LEU A 501 -31.19 -13.62 -12.85
N VAL A 502 -31.38 -12.62 -13.71
CA VAL A 502 -32.70 -12.06 -14.05
C VAL A 502 -33.57 -13.10 -14.76
N ARG A 503 -33.01 -13.82 -15.76
CA ARG A 503 -33.73 -14.88 -16.49
C ARG A 503 -34.25 -15.99 -15.58
N LYS A 504 -33.59 -16.22 -14.44
CA LYS A 504 -33.91 -17.28 -13.47
C LYS A 504 -34.83 -16.83 -12.33
N GLY A 505 -35.23 -15.56 -12.26
CA GLY A 505 -36.11 -15.03 -11.21
C GLY A 505 -35.47 -15.03 -9.81
N VAL A 506 -34.13 -15.05 -9.76
CA VAL A 506 -33.35 -15.02 -8.50
C VAL A 506 -33.22 -13.59 -7.99
N LEU A 507 -33.16 -12.61 -8.89
CA LEU A 507 -33.03 -11.18 -8.57
C LEU A 507 -34.23 -10.65 -7.77
N ASP A 508 -35.45 -11.08 -8.12
CA ASP A 508 -36.69 -10.63 -7.47
C ASP A 508 -36.76 -11.06 -5.99
N ARG A 509 -36.25 -12.25 -5.67
CA ARG A 509 -36.22 -12.81 -4.30
C ARG A 509 -35.13 -12.19 -3.43
N LEU A 510 -33.96 -11.94 -4.03
CA LEU A 510 -32.89 -11.19 -3.37
C LEU A 510 -33.31 -9.74 -3.07
N SER A 511 -34.11 -9.11 -3.94
CA SER A 511 -34.65 -7.75 -3.73
C SER A 511 -35.57 -7.59 -2.52
N ALA A 512 -36.17 -8.68 -2.05
CA ALA A 512 -37.09 -8.66 -0.91
C ALA A 512 -36.34 -8.60 0.42
N SER A 513 -35.16 -9.23 0.52
CA SER A 513 -34.32 -9.16 1.71
C SER A 513 -33.58 -7.81 1.79
N TRP A 514 -32.99 -7.33 0.69
CA TRP A 514 -32.11 -6.16 0.65
C TRP A 514 -32.73 -4.78 0.98
N ARG A 515 -33.99 -4.69 1.40
CA ARG A 515 -34.65 -3.44 1.79
C ARG A 515 -34.22 -2.94 3.18
N LEU A 516 -33.52 -3.74 3.98
CA LEU A 516 -33.28 -3.46 5.41
C LEU A 516 -31.97 -2.75 5.75
N HIS A 517 -30.90 -2.85 4.95
CA HIS A 517 -29.61 -2.23 5.28
C HIS A 517 -28.94 -1.47 4.11
N GLY A 518 -28.35 -0.32 4.44
CA GLY A 518 -28.06 0.81 3.55
C GLY A 518 -26.77 0.77 2.74
N ASP A 519 -25.96 -0.29 2.81
CA ASP A 519 -24.71 -0.41 2.07
C ASP A 519 -24.62 -1.78 1.39
N VAL A 520 -24.57 -1.74 0.05
CA VAL A 520 -24.33 -2.86 -0.88
C VAL A 520 -23.52 -2.27 -2.04
N PRO A 521 -22.64 -3.02 -2.75
CA PRO A 521 -22.01 -2.55 -3.97
C PRO A 521 -23.05 -1.97 -4.94
N GLY A 522 -22.97 -0.65 -5.18
CA GLY A 522 -24.02 0.17 -5.78
C GLY A 522 -24.57 -0.34 -7.12
N PHE A 523 -23.83 -1.22 -7.80
CA PHE A 523 -24.25 -1.86 -9.04
C PHE A 523 -25.44 -2.83 -8.89
N VAL A 524 -25.49 -3.66 -7.85
CA VAL A 524 -26.53 -4.72 -7.70
C VAL A 524 -27.84 -4.15 -7.15
N ARG A 525 -27.75 -3.26 -6.16
CA ARG A 525 -28.88 -2.49 -5.64
C ARG A 525 -29.50 -1.62 -6.72
N ALA A 526 -28.67 -1.03 -7.57
CA ALA A 526 -29.15 -0.24 -8.67
C ALA A 526 -29.82 -1.05 -9.79
N LEU A 527 -29.45 -2.30 -10.05
CA LEU A 527 -30.15 -3.12 -11.04
C LEU A 527 -31.58 -3.50 -10.61
N ASP A 528 -31.81 -3.76 -9.32
CA ASP A 528 -33.16 -3.97 -8.78
C ASP A 528 -34.00 -2.69 -8.79
N LEU A 529 -33.41 -1.57 -8.38
CA LEU A 529 -34.10 -0.29 -8.30
C LEU A 529 -34.27 0.42 -9.66
N LEU A 530 -33.43 0.11 -10.66
CA LEU A 530 -33.65 0.46 -12.08
C LEU A 530 -34.87 -0.24 -12.67
N SER A 531 -35.22 -1.43 -12.17
CA SER A 531 -36.48 -2.10 -12.54
C SER A 531 -37.71 -1.41 -11.94
N LYS A 532 -37.51 -0.60 -10.87
CA LYS A 532 -38.55 0.06 -10.07
C LYS A 532 -38.61 1.59 -10.23
N GLY A 533 -37.65 2.24 -10.89
CA GLY A 533 -37.68 3.65 -11.28
C GLY A 533 -37.29 4.69 -10.20
N SER A 534 -36.44 4.34 -9.23
CA SER A 534 -36.03 5.23 -8.13
C SER A 534 -34.88 6.19 -8.50
N ALA A 535 -35.02 7.48 -8.14
CA ALA A 535 -34.10 8.56 -8.48
C ALA A 535 -32.79 8.61 -7.69
N SER A 536 -32.82 8.35 -6.38
CA SER A 536 -31.63 8.34 -5.53
C SER A 536 -30.63 7.23 -5.90
N THR A 537 -31.11 6.21 -6.60
CA THR A 537 -30.39 4.97 -6.89
C THR A 537 -29.45 5.07 -8.09
N LEU A 538 -29.77 5.90 -9.08
CA LEU A 538 -28.88 6.06 -10.23
C LEU A 538 -27.59 6.79 -9.84
N ALA A 539 -27.63 7.69 -8.85
CA ALA A 539 -26.44 8.33 -8.31
C ALA A 539 -25.46 7.31 -7.70
N GLU A 540 -25.97 6.25 -7.08
CA GLU A 540 -25.19 5.10 -6.59
C GLU A 540 -24.71 4.19 -7.73
N LEU A 541 -25.53 3.93 -8.76
CA LEU A 541 -25.12 3.16 -9.96
C LEU A 541 -23.98 3.84 -10.71
N LEU A 542 -24.16 5.13 -11.04
CA LEU A 542 -23.17 5.92 -11.75
C LEU A 542 -21.92 6.07 -10.90
N GLY A 543 -22.08 6.22 -9.58
CA GLY A 543 -20.98 6.12 -8.64
C GLY A 543 -20.24 4.78 -8.75
N GLY A 544 -20.92 3.64 -8.67
CA GLY A 544 -20.26 2.34 -8.70
C GLY A 544 -19.60 1.99 -10.04
N VAL A 545 -20.26 2.29 -11.16
CA VAL A 545 -19.83 1.89 -12.52
C VAL A 545 -18.83 2.87 -13.12
N LEU A 546 -18.97 4.17 -12.82
CA LEU A 546 -18.17 5.21 -13.45
C LEU A 546 -17.08 5.79 -12.53
N ARG A 547 -17.07 5.50 -11.21
CA ARG A 547 -16.03 6.05 -10.29
C ARG A 547 -14.59 5.70 -10.66
N SER A 548 -14.35 4.59 -11.35
CA SER A 548 -12.99 4.27 -11.81
C SER A 548 -12.52 5.22 -12.91
N ASP A 549 -13.46 5.80 -13.65
CA ASP A 549 -13.19 6.53 -14.89
C ASP A 549 -13.57 8.03 -14.79
N LEU A 550 -14.34 8.42 -13.78
CA LEU A 550 -14.80 9.79 -13.54
C LEU A 550 -14.31 10.34 -12.21
N GLU A 551 -13.90 11.60 -12.22
CA GLU A 551 -13.65 12.35 -11.00
C GLU A 551 -14.98 12.72 -10.31
N GLU A 552 -14.96 13.05 -9.02
CA GLU A 552 -16.19 13.36 -8.27
C GLU A 552 -16.95 14.57 -8.86
N ASP A 553 -16.23 15.53 -9.42
CA ASP A 553 -16.80 16.70 -10.09
C ASP A 553 -17.55 16.32 -11.38
N ASP A 554 -17.00 15.38 -12.18
CA ASP A 554 -17.68 14.85 -13.37
C ASP A 554 -18.96 14.13 -12.99
N LEU A 555 -18.88 13.29 -11.95
CA LEU A 555 -20.03 12.58 -11.41
C LEU A 555 -21.08 13.56 -10.89
N SER A 556 -20.66 14.64 -10.23
CA SER A 556 -21.54 15.70 -9.74
C SER A 556 -22.22 16.46 -10.89
N ALA A 557 -21.48 16.81 -11.95
CA ALA A 557 -22.03 17.45 -13.15
C ALA A 557 -23.02 16.54 -13.88
N LEU A 558 -22.66 15.27 -14.06
CA LEU A 558 -23.52 14.26 -14.66
C LEU A 558 -24.77 14.01 -13.82
N ARG A 559 -24.65 13.87 -12.49
CA ARG A 559 -25.78 13.72 -11.57
C ARG A 559 -26.76 14.87 -11.71
N ARG A 560 -26.28 16.12 -11.67
CA ARG A 560 -27.12 17.33 -11.83
C ARG A 560 -27.86 17.35 -13.16
N ALA A 561 -27.18 17.03 -14.26
CA ALA A 561 -27.81 16.99 -15.58
C ALA A 561 -28.85 15.84 -15.71
N LEU A 562 -28.67 14.78 -14.93
CA LEU A 562 -29.54 13.61 -14.91
C LEU A 562 -30.52 13.59 -13.73
N GLU A 563 -30.75 14.70 -13.02
CA GLU A 563 -31.68 14.71 -11.87
C GLU A 563 -33.13 14.36 -12.26
N SER A 564 -33.52 14.65 -13.50
CA SER A 564 -34.87 14.31 -13.99
C SER A 564 -35.05 12.79 -14.12
N PRO A 565 -36.22 12.22 -13.82
CA PRO A 565 -36.49 10.78 -13.99
C PRO A 565 -36.15 10.24 -15.39
N ARG A 566 -36.27 11.09 -16.41
CA ARG A 566 -35.94 10.73 -17.79
C ARG A 566 -34.44 10.75 -18.08
N GLY A 567 -33.70 11.73 -17.55
CA GLY A 567 -32.23 11.69 -17.57
C GLY A 567 -31.73 10.42 -16.87
N GLN A 568 -32.37 10.05 -15.76
CA GLN A 568 -31.97 8.86 -15.03
C GLN A 568 -32.12 7.58 -15.84
N LEU A 569 -33.28 7.43 -16.48
CA LEU A 569 -33.55 6.30 -17.38
C LEU A 569 -32.59 6.26 -18.57
N LEU A 570 -32.21 7.43 -19.10
CA LEU A 570 -31.28 7.56 -20.23
C LEU A 570 -29.90 7.00 -19.87
N ALA A 571 -29.32 7.42 -18.75
CA ALA A 571 -28.01 6.94 -18.33
C ALA A 571 -28.03 5.46 -17.93
N ALA A 572 -29.10 4.99 -17.29
CA ALA A 572 -29.29 3.57 -17.02
C ALA A 572 -29.27 2.72 -18.30
N ARG A 573 -29.98 3.17 -19.34
CA ARG A 573 -30.02 2.49 -20.64
C ARG A 573 -28.67 2.58 -21.36
N GLY A 574 -27.93 3.67 -21.21
CA GLY A 574 -26.56 3.80 -21.69
C GLY A 574 -25.63 2.76 -21.07
N VAL A 575 -25.63 2.64 -19.73
CA VAL A 575 -24.85 1.62 -19.01
C VAL A 575 -25.22 0.21 -19.46
N LEU A 576 -26.53 -0.11 -19.52
CA LEU A 576 -27.01 -1.43 -19.96
C LEU A 576 -26.68 -1.75 -21.43
N ALA A 577 -26.39 -0.73 -22.25
CA ALA A 577 -25.98 -0.86 -23.64
C ALA A 577 -24.45 -0.86 -23.83
N GLY A 578 -23.65 -0.79 -22.77
CA GLY A 578 -22.19 -0.72 -22.85
C GLY A 578 -21.65 0.66 -23.28
N ARG A 579 -22.45 1.72 -23.15
CA ARG A 579 -22.08 3.11 -23.52
C ARG A 579 -21.48 3.88 -22.33
N THR A 580 -20.68 3.21 -21.48
CA THR A 580 -20.10 3.86 -20.29
C THR A 580 -19.13 4.98 -20.67
N GLN A 581 -18.26 4.78 -21.67
CA GLN A 581 -17.31 5.79 -22.13
C GLN A 581 -18.00 7.05 -22.69
N GLN A 582 -19.16 6.90 -23.33
CA GLN A 582 -19.97 8.04 -23.77
C GLN A 582 -20.54 8.82 -22.58
N LEU A 583 -21.01 8.12 -21.52
CA LEU A 583 -21.46 8.78 -20.29
C LEU A 583 -20.31 9.49 -19.56
N VAL A 584 -19.11 8.92 -19.59
CA VAL A 584 -17.87 9.54 -19.08
C VAL A 584 -17.58 10.84 -19.84
N ALA A 585 -17.60 10.78 -21.17
CA ALA A 585 -17.39 11.94 -22.03
C ALA A 585 -18.44 13.03 -21.77
N ILE A 586 -19.73 12.67 -21.67
CA ILE A 586 -20.82 13.59 -21.32
C ILE A 586 -20.58 14.23 -19.95
N GLY A 587 -20.20 13.45 -18.93
CA GLY A 587 -19.91 13.97 -17.59
C GLY A 587 -18.80 15.03 -17.59
N ARG A 588 -17.70 14.75 -18.30
CA ARG A 588 -16.57 15.69 -18.46
C ARG A 588 -16.95 16.95 -19.24
N LYS A 589 -17.71 16.80 -20.34
CA LYS A 589 -18.23 17.94 -21.14
C LYS A 589 -19.12 18.83 -20.27
N LEU A 590 -20.00 18.24 -19.45
CA LEU A 590 -20.87 18.97 -18.54
C LEU A 590 -20.08 19.73 -17.45
N ASP A 591 -19.05 19.11 -16.87
CA ASP A 591 -18.19 19.79 -15.89
C ASP A 591 -17.46 20.99 -16.51
N LEU A 592 -16.84 20.77 -17.67
CA LEU A 592 -16.18 21.82 -18.46
C LEU A 592 -17.13 22.98 -18.79
N LEU A 593 -18.41 22.68 -19.07
CA LEU A 593 -19.45 23.69 -19.30
C LEU A 593 -19.93 24.37 -18.01
N GLY A 594 -19.96 23.67 -16.88
CA GLY A 594 -20.56 24.09 -15.61
C GLY A 594 -19.77 25.10 -14.76
N GLY A 595 -18.46 25.26 -14.99
CA GLY A 595 -17.57 26.12 -14.19
C GLY A 595 -17.89 27.63 -14.15
N SER A 596 -18.95 28.10 -14.82
CA SER A 596 -19.32 29.52 -14.93
C SER A 596 -20.56 29.95 -14.11
N GLY A 597 -21.03 29.11 -13.19
CA GLY A 597 -21.95 29.51 -12.09
C GLY A 597 -23.35 30.02 -12.47
N SER A 598 -23.73 30.06 -13.74
CA SER A 598 -24.96 30.75 -14.18
C SER A 598 -25.82 30.03 -15.23
N ALA A 599 -25.38 28.89 -15.77
CA ALA A 599 -26.17 28.18 -16.77
C ALA A 599 -27.15 27.18 -16.11
N SER A 600 -28.44 27.31 -16.39
CA SER A 600 -29.40 26.21 -16.15
C SER A 600 -28.87 24.94 -16.80
N PRO A 601 -29.04 23.77 -16.16
CA PRO A 601 -28.53 22.51 -16.70
C PRO A 601 -29.06 22.31 -18.13
N ILE A 602 -28.15 22.06 -19.07
CA ILE A 602 -28.48 21.73 -20.46
C ILE A 602 -29.20 20.39 -20.42
N GLN A 603 -30.53 20.44 -20.33
CA GLN A 603 -31.35 19.24 -20.23
C GLN A 603 -31.48 18.58 -21.61
N PRO A 604 -31.33 17.23 -21.70
CA PRO A 604 -31.48 16.48 -22.96
C PRO A 604 -32.80 16.74 -23.70
N LEU A 605 -33.83 17.23 -22.99
CA LEU A 605 -35.20 17.34 -23.48
C LEU A 605 -35.49 18.57 -24.33
N ARG A 606 -34.68 19.64 -24.22
CA ARG A 606 -34.91 20.85 -25.01
C ARG A 606 -34.68 20.60 -26.50
N ILE A 607 -33.64 19.82 -26.82
CA ILE A 607 -33.20 19.46 -28.18
C ILE A 607 -34.27 18.68 -28.95
N ALA A 608 -35.04 17.83 -28.27
CA ALA A 608 -36.04 16.97 -28.90
C ALA A 608 -37.34 17.71 -29.31
N SER A 609 -37.62 18.87 -28.70
CA SER A 609 -38.90 19.57 -28.90
C SER A 609 -38.97 20.34 -30.23
N GLU A 610 -37.83 20.81 -30.75
CA GLU A 610 -37.78 21.67 -31.94
C GLU A 610 -37.86 20.89 -33.27
N ARG A 611 -37.55 19.59 -33.28
CA ARG A 611 -37.50 18.74 -34.50
C ARG A 611 -38.82 18.03 -34.85
N GLN A 612 -39.92 18.28 -34.15
CA GLN A 612 -41.15 17.47 -34.25
C GLN A 612 -42.00 17.65 -35.53
N ALA A 613 -41.78 18.69 -36.34
CA ALA A 613 -42.79 19.12 -37.32
C ALA A 613 -42.98 18.22 -38.57
N ASN A 614 -42.01 17.38 -38.98
CA ASN A 614 -42.04 16.77 -40.33
C ASN A 614 -42.19 15.24 -40.41
N HIS A 615 -42.37 14.50 -39.30
CA HIS A 615 -42.28 13.03 -39.33
C HIS A 615 -43.61 12.26 -39.29
N ALA A 616 -44.76 12.93 -39.45
CA ALA A 616 -46.08 12.32 -39.24
C ALA A 616 -46.50 11.27 -40.29
N ALA A 617 -45.96 11.33 -41.52
CA ALA A 617 -46.44 10.51 -42.63
C ALA A 617 -46.10 9.01 -42.50
N TRP A 618 -44.85 8.67 -42.22
CA TRP A 618 -44.40 7.27 -42.15
C TRP A 618 -44.87 6.57 -40.87
N MET A 619 -45.05 7.30 -39.77
CA MET A 619 -45.52 6.75 -38.49
C MET A 619 -46.94 6.18 -38.56
N LYS A 620 -47.77 6.67 -39.51
CA LYS A 620 -49.13 6.16 -39.72
C LYS A 620 -49.16 4.69 -40.13
N ARG A 621 -48.07 4.16 -40.72
CA ARG A 621 -47.90 2.76 -41.13
C ARG A 621 -47.75 1.78 -39.96
N TYR A 622 -47.49 2.28 -38.74
CA TYR A 622 -47.27 1.46 -37.55
C TYR A 622 -48.45 1.52 -36.57
N PRO A 623 -48.61 0.52 -35.67
CA PRO A 623 -49.69 0.50 -34.69
C PRO A 623 -49.75 1.77 -33.84
N GLN A 624 -50.95 2.24 -33.51
CA GLN A 624 -51.17 3.45 -32.71
C GLN A 624 -50.36 3.45 -31.40
N LYS A 625 -50.24 2.28 -30.75
CA LYS A 625 -49.45 2.08 -29.51
C LYS A 625 -47.95 2.37 -29.69
N ALA A 626 -47.41 2.31 -30.90
CA ALA A 626 -46.00 2.60 -31.18
C ALA A 626 -45.75 4.07 -31.54
N ARG A 627 -46.79 4.83 -31.91
CA ARG A 627 -46.63 6.19 -32.46
C ARG A 627 -45.92 7.13 -31.50
N GLU A 628 -46.19 7.03 -30.19
CA GLU A 628 -45.53 7.89 -29.21
C GLU A 628 -44.02 7.60 -29.10
N THR A 629 -43.63 6.32 -29.07
CA THR A 629 -42.22 5.94 -29.11
C THR A 629 -41.55 6.31 -30.43
N LEU A 630 -42.26 6.23 -31.55
CA LEU A 630 -41.76 6.64 -32.86
C LEU A 630 -41.55 8.15 -32.96
N LYS A 631 -42.44 8.96 -32.37
CA LYS A 631 -42.24 10.41 -32.23
C LYS A 631 -40.99 10.71 -31.42
N ARG A 632 -40.78 10.00 -30.30
CA ARG A 632 -39.55 10.12 -29.50
C ARG A 632 -38.30 9.75 -30.29
N LEU A 633 -38.35 8.67 -31.05
CA LEU A 633 -37.23 8.25 -31.90
C LEU A 633 -36.95 9.29 -33.00
N ALA A 634 -37.98 9.83 -33.66
CA ALA A 634 -37.84 10.87 -34.69
C ALA A 634 -37.27 12.18 -34.14
N ALA A 635 -37.69 12.56 -32.93
CA ALA A 635 -37.11 13.70 -32.24
C ALA A 635 -35.62 13.48 -31.88
N ALA A 636 -35.22 12.23 -31.64
CA ALA A 636 -33.88 11.86 -31.21
C ALA A 636 -32.90 11.54 -32.35
N THR A 637 -33.36 11.26 -33.57
CA THR A 637 -32.45 10.97 -34.69
C THR A 637 -33.12 11.16 -36.06
N PRO A 638 -32.40 11.71 -37.06
CA PRO A 638 -32.91 11.78 -38.44
C PRO A 638 -33.14 10.40 -39.06
N ASP A 639 -32.47 9.36 -38.56
CA ASP A 639 -32.55 7.97 -39.03
C ASP A 639 -33.76 7.18 -38.50
N ALA A 640 -34.72 7.87 -37.86
CA ALA A 640 -35.79 7.22 -37.13
C ALA A 640 -36.66 6.28 -37.97
N GLU A 641 -37.00 6.65 -39.21
CA GLU A 641 -37.79 5.80 -40.10
C GLU A 641 -37.06 4.50 -40.42
N ARG A 642 -35.76 4.58 -40.73
CA ARG A 642 -34.91 3.42 -41.02
C ARG A 642 -34.77 2.49 -39.82
N ILE A 643 -34.55 3.06 -38.63
CA ILE A 643 -34.44 2.29 -37.37
C ILE A 643 -35.78 1.62 -37.03
N ALA A 644 -36.89 2.36 -37.15
CA ALA A 644 -38.24 1.84 -36.94
C ALA A 644 -38.57 0.74 -37.93
N GLY A 645 -38.28 0.93 -39.22
CA GLY A 645 -38.44 -0.06 -40.28
C GLY A 645 -37.72 -1.36 -39.96
N ARG A 646 -36.45 -1.28 -39.53
CA ARG A 646 -35.68 -2.46 -39.14
C ARG A 646 -36.28 -3.18 -37.93
N LEU A 647 -36.61 -2.46 -36.86
CA LEU A 647 -37.10 -3.05 -35.60
C LEU A 647 -38.54 -3.56 -35.70
N LEU A 648 -39.39 -2.83 -36.42
CA LEU A 648 -40.82 -3.10 -36.55
C LEU A 648 -41.17 -3.82 -37.85
N SER A 649 -40.19 -4.18 -38.69
CA SER A 649 -40.38 -5.06 -39.86
C SER A 649 -41.20 -6.31 -39.52
N ALA A 650 -41.07 -6.82 -38.29
CA ALA A 650 -41.86 -7.94 -37.79
C ALA A 650 -43.39 -7.70 -37.70
N PHE A 651 -43.82 -6.44 -37.57
CA PHE A 651 -45.24 -6.04 -37.52
C PHE A 651 -45.85 -5.91 -38.91
N VAL A 652 -45.09 -5.36 -39.84
CA VAL A 652 -45.52 -5.05 -41.20
C VAL A 652 -44.46 -5.65 -42.10
N LEU A 653 -44.47 -6.99 -42.22
CA LEU A 653 -43.79 -7.62 -43.34
C LEU A 653 -44.71 -7.41 -44.53
N PRO A 654 -44.27 -6.70 -45.58
CA PRO A 654 -45.01 -6.65 -46.82
C PRO A 654 -45.29 -8.09 -47.31
N ASP A 655 -46.48 -8.34 -47.86
CA ASP A 655 -46.89 -9.68 -48.28
C ASP A 655 -45.87 -10.30 -49.26
N ASP A 656 -45.26 -9.48 -50.12
CA ASP A 656 -44.20 -9.87 -51.05
C ASP A 656 -42.91 -10.32 -50.34
N HIS A 657 -42.59 -9.77 -49.17
CA HIS A 657 -41.45 -10.22 -48.37
C HIS A 657 -41.74 -11.58 -47.72
N ILE A 658 -42.96 -11.79 -47.22
CA ILE A 658 -43.36 -13.09 -46.66
C ILE A 658 -43.33 -14.16 -47.76
N GLN A 659 -43.86 -13.84 -48.94
CA GLN A 659 -43.84 -14.73 -50.10
C GLN A 659 -42.41 -15.08 -50.55
N ARG A 660 -41.50 -14.10 -50.61
CA ARG A 660 -40.08 -14.33 -50.90
C ARG A 660 -39.38 -15.22 -49.87
N GLU A 661 -39.66 -15.02 -48.58
CA GLU A 661 -39.09 -15.88 -47.51
C GLU A 661 -39.62 -17.32 -47.62
N ILE A 662 -40.92 -17.51 -47.91
CA ILE A 662 -41.50 -18.83 -48.16
C ILE A 662 -40.82 -19.51 -49.36
N ALA A 663 -40.73 -18.82 -50.50
CA ALA A 663 -40.10 -19.34 -51.71
C ALA A 663 -38.64 -19.75 -51.47
N LYS A 664 -37.89 -18.92 -50.71
CA LYS A 664 -36.51 -19.24 -50.31
C LYS A 664 -36.44 -20.47 -49.40
N LEU A 665 -37.31 -20.55 -48.39
CA LEU A 665 -37.34 -21.69 -47.47
C LEU A 665 -37.71 -23.00 -48.17
N GLU A 666 -38.57 -22.95 -49.18
CA GLU A 666 -38.92 -24.12 -50.00
C GLU A 666 -37.80 -24.54 -50.93
N HIS A 667 -37.11 -23.58 -51.55
CA HIS A 667 -35.97 -23.84 -52.40
C HIS A 667 -34.79 -24.47 -51.64
N GLU A 668 -34.51 -24.00 -50.42
CA GLU A 668 -33.44 -24.53 -49.56
C GLU A 668 -33.80 -25.85 -48.85
N LEU A 669 -35.09 -26.23 -48.83
CA LEU A 669 -35.59 -27.38 -48.08
C LEU A 669 -34.94 -28.73 -48.46
N PRO A 670 -34.70 -29.05 -49.74
CA PRO A 670 -34.08 -30.30 -50.16
C PRO A 670 -32.60 -30.41 -49.75
N LEU A 671 -31.94 -29.27 -49.49
CA LEU A 671 -30.51 -29.18 -49.15
C LEU A 671 -30.27 -29.18 -47.63
N ALA A 672 -31.34 -29.11 -46.82
CA ALA A 672 -31.25 -28.97 -45.38
C ALA A 672 -31.20 -30.34 -44.67
N THR A 673 -30.39 -30.44 -43.62
CA THR A 673 -30.42 -31.60 -42.71
C THR A 673 -31.80 -31.81 -42.11
N GLN A 674 -32.17 -33.03 -41.73
CA GLN A 674 -33.53 -33.37 -41.27
C GLN A 674 -34.09 -32.41 -40.20
N ARG A 675 -33.30 -32.08 -39.16
CA ARG A 675 -33.68 -31.12 -38.11
C ARG A 675 -33.87 -29.69 -38.64
N ARG A 676 -33.04 -29.26 -39.59
CA ARG A 676 -33.15 -27.94 -40.23
C ARG A 676 -34.37 -27.91 -41.16
N ALA A 677 -34.60 -28.96 -41.94
CA ALA A 677 -35.76 -29.11 -42.81
C ALA A 677 -37.08 -29.08 -42.04
N GLU A 678 -37.18 -29.74 -40.89
CA GLU A 678 -38.36 -29.68 -40.01
C GLU A 678 -38.65 -28.26 -39.50
N ASN A 679 -37.61 -27.54 -39.07
CA ASN A 679 -37.75 -26.14 -38.65
C ASN A 679 -38.16 -25.22 -39.80
N MET A 680 -37.59 -25.43 -41.00
CA MET A 680 -37.93 -24.66 -42.20
C MET A 680 -39.38 -24.93 -42.66
N ARG A 681 -39.84 -26.20 -42.64
CA ARG A 681 -41.25 -26.55 -42.91
C ARG A 681 -42.20 -25.90 -41.92
N ARG A 682 -41.86 -25.94 -40.62
CA ARG A 682 -42.65 -25.29 -39.56
C ARG A 682 -42.72 -23.78 -39.77
N ARG A 683 -41.59 -23.16 -40.14
CA ARG A 683 -41.50 -21.73 -40.43
C ARG A 683 -42.31 -21.34 -41.66
N ALA A 684 -42.16 -22.06 -42.78
CA ALA A 684 -42.88 -21.80 -44.02
C ALA A 684 -44.40 -21.94 -43.82
N ARG A 685 -44.84 -22.98 -43.10
CA ARG A 685 -46.26 -23.14 -42.72
C ARG A 685 -46.76 -21.95 -41.91
N SER A 686 -46.05 -21.57 -40.84
CA SER A 686 -46.41 -20.41 -40.02
C SER A 686 -46.45 -19.10 -40.81
N LEU A 687 -45.65 -18.95 -41.87
CA LEU A 687 -45.69 -17.77 -42.74
C LEU A 687 -46.89 -17.79 -43.70
N ARG A 688 -47.27 -18.96 -44.24
CA ARG A 688 -48.50 -19.12 -45.05
C ARG A 688 -49.75 -18.87 -44.23
N ASP A 689 -49.84 -19.48 -43.05
CA ASP A 689 -50.94 -19.25 -42.11
C ASP A 689 -51.11 -17.75 -41.81
N ARG A 690 -50.00 -17.00 -41.81
CA ARG A 690 -50.00 -15.55 -41.58
C ARG A 690 -50.44 -14.73 -42.80
N LEU A 691 -50.12 -15.16 -44.02
CA LEU A 691 -50.65 -14.57 -45.26
C LEU A 691 -52.15 -14.82 -45.40
N GLU A 692 -52.60 -16.03 -45.07
CA GLU A 692 -54.00 -16.45 -45.19
C GLU A 692 -54.90 -15.82 -44.11
N SER A 693 -54.43 -15.77 -42.86
CA SER A 693 -55.24 -15.24 -41.75
C SER A 693 -55.45 -13.73 -41.79
N LYS A 694 -54.71 -12.98 -42.65
CA LYS A 694 -54.66 -11.51 -42.84
C LYS A 694 -54.63 -10.61 -41.58
N HIS A 695 -54.93 -11.09 -40.38
CA HIS A 695 -55.31 -10.29 -39.21
C HIS A 695 -54.73 -10.80 -37.88
N ALA A 696 -53.89 -11.85 -37.88
CA ALA A 696 -53.16 -12.23 -36.67
C ALA A 696 -51.98 -11.27 -36.44
N GLY A 697 -52.28 -10.07 -35.92
CA GLY A 697 -51.28 -9.15 -35.42
C GLY A 697 -50.33 -9.83 -34.41
N PRO A 698 -49.09 -9.34 -34.24
CA PRO A 698 -48.18 -9.91 -33.26
C PRO A 698 -48.83 -9.94 -31.87
N SER A 699 -48.58 -11.01 -31.11
CA SER A 699 -49.14 -11.16 -29.77
C SER A 699 -48.83 -9.95 -28.88
N PRO A 700 -49.71 -9.57 -27.94
CA PRO A 700 -49.49 -8.42 -27.05
C PRO A 700 -48.11 -8.44 -26.36
N ALA A 701 -47.62 -9.62 -25.98
CA ALA A 701 -46.29 -9.81 -25.41
C ALA A 701 -45.16 -9.47 -26.40
N ARG A 702 -45.30 -9.84 -27.68
CA ARG A 702 -44.34 -9.47 -28.73
C ARG A 702 -44.38 -7.97 -29.02
N ILE A 703 -45.58 -7.36 -29.03
CA ILE A 703 -45.73 -5.91 -29.18
C ILE A 703 -44.99 -5.19 -28.05
N LYS A 704 -45.23 -5.58 -26.79
CA LYS A 704 -44.56 -5.02 -25.62
C LYS A 704 -43.03 -5.11 -25.74
N ARG A 705 -42.49 -6.26 -26.17
CA ARG A 705 -41.03 -6.45 -26.36
C ARG A 705 -40.46 -5.55 -27.46
N LEU A 706 -41.16 -5.38 -28.57
CA LEU A 706 -40.70 -4.55 -29.68
C LEU A 706 -40.78 -3.06 -29.34
N LEU A 707 -41.83 -2.63 -28.63
CA LEU A 707 -41.92 -1.27 -28.08
C LEU A 707 -40.78 -1.00 -27.11
N ALA A 708 -40.47 -1.92 -26.17
CA ALA A 708 -39.34 -1.77 -25.27
C ALA A 708 -38.01 -1.63 -26.04
N LYS A 709 -37.77 -2.42 -27.09
CA LYS A 709 -36.58 -2.29 -27.95
C LYS A 709 -36.52 -0.94 -28.67
N LEU A 710 -37.66 -0.47 -29.18
CA LEU A 710 -37.78 0.81 -29.87
C LEU A 710 -37.52 1.97 -28.91
N GLU A 711 -38.07 1.91 -27.70
CA GLU A 711 -37.79 2.88 -26.64
C GLU A 711 -36.32 2.90 -26.26
N THR A 712 -35.68 1.73 -26.09
CA THR A 712 -34.24 1.67 -25.81
C THR A 712 -33.45 2.32 -26.94
N ARG A 713 -33.81 2.09 -28.21
CA ARG A 713 -33.13 2.74 -29.34
C ARG A 713 -33.39 4.25 -29.40
N ALA A 714 -34.60 4.70 -29.07
CA ALA A 714 -34.91 6.12 -28.99
C ALA A 714 -34.07 6.83 -27.91
N ASP A 715 -33.89 6.18 -26.75
CA ASP A 715 -33.07 6.74 -25.68
C ASP A 715 -31.58 6.73 -26.04
N LEU A 716 -31.05 5.65 -26.64
CA LEU A 716 -29.65 5.67 -27.10
C LEU A 716 -29.40 6.73 -28.18
N ALA A 717 -30.32 6.92 -29.11
CA ALA A 717 -30.25 8.00 -30.10
C ALA A 717 -30.31 9.39 -29.46
N LEU A 718 -31.09 9.54 -28.39
CA LEU A 718 -31.15 10.78 -27.62
C LEU A 718 -29.83 11.04 -26.90
N LEU A 719 -29.17 9.99 -26.37
CA LEU A 719 -27.86 10.09 -25.75
C LEU A 719 -26.80 10.55 -26.77
N ASP A 720 -26.80 9.95 -27.97
CA ASP A 720 -25.90 10.33 -29.08
C ASP A 720 -26.11 11.80 -29.50
N THR A 721 -27.37 12.24 -29.61
CA THR A 721 -27.72 13.64 -29.93
C THR A 721 -27.31 14.60 -28.83
N TRP A 722 -27.49 14.21 -27.57
CA TRP A 722 -27.12 15.04 -26.43
C TRP A 722 -25.61 15.23 -26.34
N GLU A 723 -24.82 14.18 -26.53
CA GLU A 723 -23.37 14.29 -26.59
C GLU A 723 -22.92 15.25 -27.71
N SER A 724 -23.51 15.13 -28.91
CA SER A 724 -23.19 15.99 -30.06
C SER A 724 -23.51 17.47 -29.78
N GLU A 725 -24.60 17.75 -29.07
CA GLU A 725 -24.93 19.12 -28.66
C GLU A 725 -23.95 19.66 -27.61
N LEU A 726 -23.55 18.82 -26.66
CA LEU A 726 -22.53 19.19 -25.68
C LEU A 726 -21.18 19.47 -26.35
N ASP A 727 -20.84 18.76 -27.42
CA ASP A 727 -19.65 19.07 -28.23
C ASP A 727 -19.73 20.45 -28.86
N HIS A 728 -20.86 20.80 -29.49
CA HIS A 728 -21.07 22.12 -30.06
C HIS A 728 -20.96 23.23 -29.01
N LEU A 729 -21.63 23.04 -27.85
CA LEU A 729 -21.60 24.02 -26.76
C LEU A 729 -20.20 24.14 -26.14
N LEU A 730 -19.48 23.03 -26.00
CA LEU A 730 -18.11 23.06 -25.49
C LEU A 730 -17.18 23.78 -26.47
N GLN A 731 -17.28 23.50 -27.77
CA GLN A 731 -16.53 24.22 -28.81
C GLN A 731 -16.82 25.72 -28.78
N GLU A 732 -18.09 26.11 -28.70
CA GLU A 732 -18.48 27.52 -28.62
C GLU A 732 -17.90 28.18 -27.36
N LYS A 733 -17.99 27.50 -26.20
CA LYS A 733 -17.42 28.01 -24.94
C LYS A 733 -15.90 28.18 -25.03
N LEU A 734 -15.19 27.19 -25.56
CA LEU A 734 -13.74 27.24 -25.77
C LEU A 734 -13.34 28.39 -26.70
N ARG A 735 -14.10 28.62 -27.77
CA ARG A 735 -13.90 29.74 -28.68
C ARG A 735 -14.13 31.08 -28.00
N LEU A 736 -15.26 31.25 -27.30
CA LEU A 736 -15.64 32.53 -26.69
C LEU A 736 -14.79 32.89 -25.47
N GLN A 737 -14.50 31.94 -24.58
CA GLN A 737 -13.79 32.21 -23.32
C GLN A 737 -12.28 32.07 -23.45
N HIS A 738 -11.83 31.16 -24.31
CA HIS A 738 -10.42 30.80 -24.42
C HIS A 738 -9.86 31.01 -25.82
N GLY A 739 -10.62 31.50 -26.80
CA GLY A 739 -10.11 31.72 -28.16
C GLY A 739 -9.60 30.45 -28.82
N ILE A 740 -10.13 29.28 -28.42
CA ILE A 740 -9.73 27.97 -28.94
C ILE A 740 -10.83 27.50 -29.90
N ASP A 741 -10.54 27.48 -31.20
CA ASP A 741 -11.40 26.96 -32.26
C ASP A 741 -11.01 25.51 -32.57
N ALA A 742 -11.44 24.62 -31.67
CA ALA A 742 -11.14 23.20 -31.70
C ALA A 742 -11.61 22.53 -33.01
N PRO A 743 -10.72 21.90 -33.80
CA PRO A 743 -11.14 21.11 -34.95
C PRO A 743 -12.12 20.00 -34.55
N GLN A 744 -13.04 19.65 -35.45
CA GLN A 744 -13.93 18.50 -35.25
C GLN A 744 -13.09 17.23 -35.05
N GLY A 745 -13.43 16.42 -34.04
CA GLY A 745 -12.64 15.23 -33.68
C GLY A 745 -11.65 15.44 -32.54
N TRP A 746 -11.28 16.70 -32.24
CA TRP A 746 -10.19 16.98 -31.29
C TRP A 746 -10.50 16.58 -29.85
N LEU A 747 -11.78 16.62 -29.46
CA LEU A 747 -12.26 16.36 -28.11
C LEU A 747 -13.13 15.09 -28.03
N ASP A 748 -13.06 14.23 -29.05
CA ASP A 748 -13.87 13.02 -29.13
C ASP A 748 -13.40 11.95 -28.14
N GLY A 749 -12.12 11.97 -27.77
CA GLY A 749 -11.54 11.03 -26.84
C GLY A 749 -11.69 11.48 -25.39
N ALA A 750 -12.01 10.52 -24.52
CA ALA A 750 -12.13 10.76 -23.09
C ALA A 750 -10.82 11.32 -22.50
N GLY A 751 -9.66 10.86 -22.98
CA GLY A 751 -8.36 11.33 -22.51
C GLY A 751 -8.12 12.81 -22.80
N GLU A 752 -8.49 13.28 -23.99
CA GLU A 752 -8.36 14.67 -24.42
C GLU A 752 -9.25 15.60 -23.56
N LEU A 753 -10.47 15.17 -23.25
CA LEU A 753 -11.36 15.87 -22.33
C LEU A 753 -10.79 15.95 -20.91
N GLN A 754 -10.17 14.87 -20.42
CA GLN A 754 -9.55 14.83 -19.09
C GLN A 754 -8.37 15.81 -19.00
N ILE A 755 -7.52 15.85 -20.04
CA ILE A 755 -6.42 16.82 -20.12
C ILE A 755 -6.97 18.23 -20.11
N LEU A 756 -7.93 18.54 -20.98
CA LEU A 756 -8.52 19.87 -21.08
C LEU A 756 -9.11 20.32 -19.73
N GLN A 757 -9.83 19.44 -19.05
CA GLN A 757 -10.36 19.69 -17.72
C GLN A 757 -9.25 19.98 -16.70
N ALA A 758 -8.23 19.14 -16.64
CA ALA A 758 -7.11 19.32 -15.73
C ALA A 758 -6.39 20.66 -15.99
N LEU A 759 -6.18 21.03 -17.27
CA LEU A 759 -5.56 22.29 -17.66
C LEU A 759 -6.40 23.52 -17.25
N LEU A 760 -7.72 23.45 -17.42
CA LEU A 760 -8.62 24.57 -17.08
C LEU A 760 -8.84 24.74 -15.57
N ARG A 761 -8.52 23.72 -14.77
CA ARG A 761 -8.50 23.76 -13.30
C ARG A 761 -7.17 24.21 -12.70
N LEU A 762 -6.12 24.33 -13.51
CA LEU A 762 -4.84 24.89 -13.04
C LEU A 762 -5.03 26.32 -12.51
N ARG A 763 -4.08 26.76 -11.69
CA ARG A 763 -4.04 28.14 -11.19
C ARG A 763 -3.99 29.13 -12.37
N PRO A 764 -4.43 30.39 -12.18
CA PRO A 764 -4.64 31.32 -13.30
C PRO A 764 -3.45 31.49 -14.24
N HIS A 765 -2.22 31.45 -13.71
CA HIS A 765 -1.01 31.59 -14.51
C HIS A 765 -0.77 30.37 -15.41
N GLU A 766 -0.67 29.17 -14.84
CA GLU A 766 -0.45 27.93 -15.59
C GLU A 766 -1.60 27.65 -16.56
N ARG A 767 -2.85 27.95 -16.18
CA ARG A 767 -4.02 27.86 -17.07
C ARG A 767 -3.90 28.79 -18.28
N THR A 768 -3.46 30.03 -18.08
CA THR A 768 -3.27 30.98 -19.17
C THR A 768 -2.19 30.49 -20.14
N LEU A 769 -1.10 29.94 -19.61
CA LEU A 769 -0.02 29.38 -20.40
C LEU A 769 -0.46 28.13 -21.18
N ALA A 770 -1.22 27.23 -20.55
CA ALA A 770 -1.84 26.08 -21.20
C ALA A 770 -2.76 26.52 -22.35
N VAL A 771 -3.64 27.50 -22.15
CA VAL A 771 -4.51 28.03 -23.20
C VAL A 771 -3.70 28.64 -24.35
N ARG A 772 -2.57 29.30 -24.07
CA ARG A 772 -1.66 29.80 -25.13
C ARG A 772 -1.08 28.65 -25.96
N LEU A 773 -0.65 27.56 -25.33
CA LEU A 773 -0.17 26.35 -26.05
C LEU A 773 -1.28 25.70 -26.88
N LEU A 774 -2.49 25.59 -26.34
CA LEU A 774 -3.64 25.05 -27.06
C LEU A 774 -3.97 25.88 -28.31
N ARG A 775 -3.88 27.21 -28.23
CA ARG A 775 -4.02 28.11 -29.40
C ARG A 775 -2.88 27.94 -30.39
N ALA A 776 -1.63 27.84 -29.92
CA ALA A 776 -0.47 27.61 -30.79
C ALA A 776 -0.63 26.32 -31.59
N ARG A 777 -1.15 25.26 -30.95
CA ARG A 777 -1.46 23.97 -31.58
C ARG A 777 -2.51 24.04 -32.69
N MET A 778 -3.32 25.09 -32.76
CA MET A 778 -4.30 25.27 -33.84
C MET A 778 -3.67 25.74 -35.16
N ALA A 779 -2.46 26.29 -35.12
CA ALA A 779 -1.69 26.61 -36.31
C ALA A 779 -0.91 25.37 -36.82
N PRO A 780 -0.34 25.39 -38.03
CA PRO A 780 0.66 24.39 -38.42
C PRO A 780 1.86 24.38 -37.45
N PRO A 781 2.51 23.22 -37.22
CA PRO A 781 3.70 23.14 -36.37
C PRO A 781 4.85 24.01 -36.91
N PRO A 782 5.79 24.44 -36.05
CA PRO A 782 5.95 24.06 -34.65
C PRO A 782 4.95 24.74 -33.70
N TRP A 783 4.50 24.01 -32.68
CA TRP A 783 3.48 24.48 -31.72
C TRP A 783 4.06 25.03 -30.41
N ASP A 784 5.37 25.27 -30.37
CA ASP A 784 6.07 25.82 -29.21
C ASP A 784 5.90 27.35 -29.08
N LEU A 785 6.44 27.90 -27.99
CA LEU A 785 6.38 29.32 -27.70
C LEU A 785 7.74 30.02 -27.94
N ARG A 786 8.54 29.60 -28.94
CA ARG A 786 9.89 30.15 -29.17
C ARG A 786 9.93 31.68 -29.38
N GLY A 787 8.83 32.28 -29.85
CA GLY A 787 8.69 33.73 -30.04
C GLY A 787 8.32 34.53 -28.80
N SER A 788 8.05 33.89 -27.65
CA SER A 788 7.72 34.61 -26.43
C SER A 788 8.97 35.27 -25.81
N PRO A 789 8.85 36.39 -25.07
CA PRO A 789 10.01 37.14 -24.61
C PRO A 789 11.00 36.34 -23.76
N ALA A 790 10.55 35.48 -22.84
CA ALA A 790 11.43 34.70 -21.98
C ALA A 790 12.17 33.61 -22.77
N ASN A 791 11.45 32.90 -23.65
CA ASN A 791 12.02 31.89 -24.53
C ASN A 791 13.01 32.50 -25.54
N ALA A 792 12.65 33.60 -26.20
CA ALA A 792 13.53 34.30 -27.14
C ALA A 792 14.81 34.80 -26.46
N ALA A 793 14.71 35.34 -25.24
CA ALA A 793 15.88 35.75 -24.46
C ALA A 793 16.75 34.55 -24.06
N PHE A 794 16.15 33.39 -23.74
CA PHE A 794 16.91 32.16 -23.49
C PHE A 794 17.66 31.71 -24.76
N LEU A 795 17.00 31.66 -25.91
CA LEU A 795 17.60 31.28 -27.19
C LEU A 795 18.75 32.22 -27.60
N GLU A 796 18.57 33.53 -27.43
CA GLU A 796 19.64 34.50 -27.70
C GLU A 796 20.85 34.27 -26.79
N ARG A 797 20.63 33.97 -25.50
CA ARG A 797 21.73 33.62 -24.57
C ARG A 797 22.47 32.36 -25.00
N MET A 798 21.75 31.33 -25.45
CA MET A 798 22.37 30.09 -25.96
C MET A 798 23.21 30.38 -27.21
N GLY A 799 22.68 31.17 -28.16
CA GLY A 799 23.42 31.58 -29.36
C GLY A 799 24.69 32.37 -29.06
N ARG A 800 24.65 33.29 -28.08
CA ARG A 800 25.85 34.02 -27.61
C ARG A 800 26.90 33.11 -26.97
N ARG A 801 26.52 31.92 -26.48
CA ARG A 801 27.43 30.88 -25.97
C ARG A 801 27.96 29.97 -27.07
N GLY A 802 27.56 30.17 -28.32
CA GLY A 802 27.94 29.32 -29.46
C GLY A 802 27.19 28.00 -29.53
N ILE A 803 26.07 27.86 -28.81
CA ILE A 803 25.25 26.65 -28.83
C ILE A 803 24.25 26.73 -29.98
N ASP A 804 24.27 25.74 -30.88
CA ASP A 804 23.29 25.62 -31.95
C ASP A 804 21.99 25.04 -31.39
N MET A 805 20.96 25.88 -31.29
CA MET A 805 19.65 25.50 -30.78
C MET A 805 18.77 24.78 -31.83
N LYS A 806 19.18 24.72 -33.10
CA LYS A 806 18.36 24.12 -34.16
C LYS A 806 18.04 22.64 -33.93
N PRO A 807 19.01 21.76 -33.55
CA PRO A 807 18.73 20.35 -33.24
C PRO A 807 17.74 20.16 -32.08
N TRP A 808 17.74 21.07 -31.11
CA TRP A 808 16.83 21.05 -29.97
C TRP A 808 15.40 21.47 -30.35
N LEU A 809 15.29 22.52 -31.17
CA LEU A 809 14.02 23.12 -31.58
C LEU A 809 13.30 22.31 -32.64
N ASP A 810 14.02 21.89 -33.67
CA ASP A 810 13.46 21.24 -34.86
C ASP A 810 13.61 19.71 -34.81
N GLY A 811 14.32 19.21 -33.80
CA GLY A 811 14.64 17.80 -33.61
C GLY A 811 15.79 17.29 -34.47
N ILE A 812 16.23 16.06 -34.19
CA ILE A 812 17.27 15.35 -34.93
C ILE A 812 16.71 14.22 -35.81
N GLY A 813 15.41 14.28 -36.12
CA GLY A 813 14.65 13.26 -36.84
C GLY A 813 14.10 12.14 -35.95
N THR A 814 13.36 11.22 -36.56
CA THR A 814 12.90 9.99 -35.91
C THR A 814 13.98 8.93 -36.03
N ARG A 815 14.39 8.35 -34.90
CA ARG A 815 15.35 7.25 -34.83
C ARG A 815 14.59 5.94 -34.64
N GLU A 816 14.82 4.99 -35.54
CA GLU A 816 14.28 3.64 -35.35
C GLU A 816 15.29 2.77 -34.62
N GLU A 817 14.87 2.17 -33.51
CA GLU A 817 15.71 1.37 -32.64
C GLU A 817 15.05 0.01 -32.35
N GLU A 818 15.87 -1.02 -32.19
CA GLU A 818 15.45 -2.33 -31.74
C GLU A 818 15.83 -2.50 -30.26
N LEU A 819 14.84 -2.81 -29.43
CA LEU A 819 14.99 -3.03 -27.99
C LEU A 819 15.39 -4.48 -27.67
N ALA A 820 15.89 -4.74 -26.47
CA ALA A 820 16.12 -6.10 -25.97
C ALA A 820 14.79 -6.87 -26.02
N LYS A 821 14.74 -7.98 -26.78
CA LYS A 821 13.56 -8.79 -27.20
C LYS A 821 12.99 -8.48 -28.59
N GLY A 822 13.67 -7.67 -29.40
CA GLY A 822 13.32 -7.46 -30.81
C GLY A 822 12.12 -6.53 -31.04
N GLN A 823 11.68 -5.81 -30.00
CA GLN A 823 10.63 -4.80 -30.15
C GLN A 823 11.20 -3.56 -30.86
N ARG A 824 10.68 -3.24 -32.03
CA ARG A 824 11.03 -2.01 -32.76
C ARG A 824 10.28 -0.80 -32.20
N VAL A 825 11.01 0.26 -31.92
CA VAL A 825 10.48 1.55 -31.46
C VAL A 825 11.05 2.71 -32.27
N LEU A 826 10.27 3.79 -32.32
CA LEU A 826 10.60 5.07 -32.94
C LEU A 826 10.84 6.08 -31.82
N LEU A 827 12.08 6.53 -31.67
CA LEU A 827 12.49 7.59 -30.76
C LEU A 827 12.36 8.95 -31.46
N ARG A 828 11.62 9.89 -30.86
CA ARG A 828 11.45 11.25 -31.39
C ARG A 828 11.17 12.24 -30.27
N LEU A 829 11.72 13.46 -30.38
CA LEU A 829 11.31 14.58 -29.55
C LEU A 829 9.85 14.93 -29.85
N GLU A 830 9.04 15.03 -28.81
CA GLU A 830 7.63 15.38 -28.93
C GLU A 830 7.48 16.87 -29.20
N ASP A 831 6.63 17.18 -30.18
CA ASP A 831 6.28 18.54 -30.59
C ASP A 831 4.83 18.86 -30.20
N ASP A 832 3.98 17.85 -30.05
CA ASP A 832 2.56 18.00 -29.70
C ASP A 832 2.37 18.32 -28.21
N PRO A 833 1.88 19.53 -27.86
CA PRO A 833 1.57 19.86 -26.48
C PRO A 833 0.59 18.88 -25.82
N PHE A 834 -0.37 18.29 -26.55
CA PHE A 834 -1.28 17.29 -25.98
C PHE A 834 -0.55 16.03 -25.54
N GLU A 835 0.37 15.54 -26.37
CA GLU A 835 1.14 14.36 -26.02
C GLU A 835 2.05 14.67 -24.83
N VAL A 836 2.65 15.85 -24.75
CA VAL A 836 3.39 16.30 -23.56
C VAL A 836 2.50 16.35 -22.32
N PHE A 837 1.27 16.85 -22.42
CA PHE A 837 0.31 16.84 -21.30
C PHE A 837 -0.08 15.43 -20.84
N ARG A 838 0.08 14.42 -21.71
CA ARG A 838 -0.17 13.00 -21.40
C ARG A 838 1.03 12.29 -20.80
N MET A 839 2.18 12.94 -20.68
CA MET A 839 3.43 12.29 -20.24
C MET A 839 3.29 11.54 -18.92
N GLY A 840 2.50 12.05 -17.98
CA GLY A 840 2.25 11.35 -16.73
C GLY A 840 1.31 10.16 -16.87
N ALA A 841 0.24 10.31 -17.66
CA ALA A 841 -0.83 9.33 -17.83
C ALA A 841 -0.33 8.00 -18.42
N TYR A 842 0.63 8.04 -19.36
CA TYR A 842 1.19 6.81 -19.94
C TYR A 842 1.86 5.90 -18.90
N PHE A 843 2.36 6.45 -17.79
CA PHE A 843 3.13 5.71 -16.79
C PHE A 843 2.56 5.84 -15.37
N ASN A 844 1.36 6.39 -15.22
CA ASN A 844 0.68 6.62 -13.94
C ASN A 844 1.58 7.32 -12.90
N THR A 845 2.23 8.40 -13.31
CA THR A 845 3.13 9.20 -12.43
C THR A 845 2.40 10.41 -11.88
N CYS A 846 3.01 11.13 -10.92
CA CYS A 846 2.47 12.39 -10.36
C CYS A 846 2.25 13.53 -11.38
N LEU A 847 2.67 13.34 -12.64
CA LEU A 847 2.42 14.24 -13.77
C LEU A 847 1.13 13.90 -14.53
N SER A 848 0.31 12.95 -14.08
CA SER A 848 -0.93 12.58 -14.77
C SER A 848 -2.00 13.68 -14.61
N PRO A 849 -2.94 13.83 -15.56
CA PRO A 849 -4.06 14.76 -15.40
C PRO A 849 -4.78 14.55 -14.07
N GLY A 850 -4.89 15.62 -13.27
CA GLY A 850 -5.51 15.61 -11.94
C GLY A 850 -4.56 15.41 -10.76
N ASP A 851 -3.32 14.95 -10.98
CA ASP A 851 -2.35 14.73 -9.90
C ASP A 851 -1.63 16.02 -9.45
N CYS A 852 -0.97 15.94 -8.28
CA CYS A 852 -0.38 17.08 -7.59
C CYS A 852 0.69 17.85 -8.39
N ASN A 853 1.40 17.19 -9.32
CA ASN A 853 2.45 17.81 -10.13
C ASN A 853 2.03 18.03 -11.60
N PHE A 854 0.74 17.85 -11.93
CA PHE A 854 0.26 18.05 -13.30
C PHE A 854 0.58 19.44 -13.87
N PHE A 855 0.64 20.49 -13.03
CA PHE A 855 1.03 21.84 -13.46
C PHE A 855 2.39 21.88 -14.19
N SER A 856 3.30 20.97 -13.86
CA SER A 856 4.64 20.89 -14.45
C SER A 856 4.63 20.48 -15.93
N VAL A 857 3.61 19.73 -16.38
CA VAL A 857 3.51 19.35 -17.81
C VAL A 857 3.31 20.57 -18.71
N VAL A 858 2.73 21.66 -18.19
CA VAL A 858 2.60 22.93 -18.90
C VAL A 858 3.96 23.60 -19.05
N ALA A 859 4.80 23.57 -18.01
CA ALA A 859 6.16 24.08 -18.09
C ALA A 859 7.00 23.25 -19.08
N ASN A 860 6.87 21.92 -19.06
CA ASN A 860 7.57 21.02 -19.98
C ASN A 860 7.21 21.25 -21.45
N ALA A 861 6.01 21.77 -21.73
CA ALA A 861 5.57 22.11 -23.09
C ALA A 861 5.85 23.57 -23.47
N ALA A 862 5.79 24.51 -22.53
CA ALA A 862 5.88 25.95 -22.78
C ALA A 862 7.31 26.50 -22.73
N ASP A 863 8.12 26.01 -21.80
CA ASP A 863 9.47 26.51 -21.61
C ASP A 863 10.38 25.88 -22.66
N ILE A 864 10.97 26.72 -23.51
CA ILE A 864 11.73 26.24 -24.67
C ILE A 864 12.99 25.45 -24.28
N ASN A 865 13.42 25.54 -23.02
CA ASN A 865 14.53 24.78 -22.46
C ASN A 865 14.11 23.38 -21.97
N LYS A 866 12.90 22.90 -22.24
CA LYS A 866 12.43 21.55 -21.86
C LYS A 866 11.85 20.84 -23.08
N ARG A 867 12.09 19.53 -23.20
CA ARG A 867 11.56 18.67 -24.28
C ARG A 867 11.27 17.28 -23.74
N VAL A 868 10.24 16.62 -24.27
CA VAL A 868 9.96 15.20 -23.96
C VAL A 868 10.39 14.35 -25.14
N LEU A 869 11.19 13.31 -24.90
CA LEU A 869 11.50 12.27 -25.86
C LEU A 869 10.53 11.11 -25.65
N TYR A 870 9.82 10.69 -26.69
CA TYR A 870 9.00 9.47 -26.66
C TYR A 870 9.66 8.34 -27.44
N ALA A 871 9.49 7.12 -26.93
CA ALA A 871 9.67 5.88 -27.67
C ALA A 871 8.29 5.32 -28.01
N ARG A 872 7.94 5.23 -29.29
CA ARG A 872 6.67 4.66 -29.74
C ARG A 872 6.91 3.37 -30.50
N THR A 873 6.11 2.34 -30.26
CA THR A 873 6.09 1.17 -31.12
C THR A 873 5.74 1.56 -32.56
N VAL A 874 5.99 0.68 -33.52
CA VAL A 874 5.58 0.86 -34.93
C VAL A 874 4.06 1.10 -35.09
N ASN A 875 3.25 0.74 -34.10
CA ASN A 875 1.80 0.96 -34.06
C ASN A 875 1.40 2.29 -33.37
N GLY A 876 2.36 3.15 -33.03
CA GLY A 876 2.13 4.44 -32.37
C GLY A 876 1.92 4.39 -30.85
N VAL A 877 1.85 3.20 -30.25
CA VAL A 877 1.73 3.04 -28.79
C VAL A 877 3.02 3.48 -28.10
N VAL A 878 2.92 4.33 -27.09
CA VAL A 878 4.05 4.78 -26.28
C VAL A 878 4.62 3.60 -25.49
N ALA A 879 5.89 3.25 -25.73
CA ALA A 879 6.63 2.22 -25.02
C ALA A 879 7.48 2.81 -23.87
N GLY A 880 7.89 4.07 -24.01
CA GLY A 880 8.68 4.78 -23.01
C GLY A 880 8.74 6.28 -23.23
N ARG A 881 9.21 7.03 -22.24
CA ARG A 881 9.46 8.47 -22.31
C ARG A 881 10.69 8.89 -21.51
N CYS A 882 11.26 10.04 -21.86
CA CYS A 882 12.27 10.73 -21.07
C CYS A 882 12.05 12.25 -21.16
N LEU A 883 12.11 12.95 -20.02
CA LEU A 883 12.16 14.41 -20.03
C LEU A 883 13.62 14.83 -20.21
N LEU A 884 13.84 15.83 -21.05
CA LEU A 884 15.13 16.48 -21.29
C LEU A 884 14.99 17.95 -20.94
N ALA A 885 16.04 18.55 -20.39
CA ALA A 885 16.07 19.98 -20.14
C ALA A 885 17.44 20.59 -20.44
N LEU A 886 17.48 21.89 -20.69
CA LEU A 886 18.70 22.67 -20.80
C LEU A 886 18.89 23.50 -19.54
N THR A 887 20.09 23.45 -18.99
CA THR A 887 20.53 24.33 -17.91
C THR A 887 20.65 25.77 -18.40
N ARG A 888 20.84 26.69 -17.46
CA ARG A 888 21.19 28.09 -17.79
C ARG A 888 22.50 28.21 -18.58
N GLU A 889 23.38 27.23 -18.44
CA GLU A 889 24.67 27.16 -19.11
C GLU A 889 24.56 26.56 -20.52
N GLY A 890 23.41 25.94 -20.84
CA GLY A 890 23.11 25.31 -22.11
C GLY A 890 23.56 23.86 -22.22
N THR A 891 23.82 23.20 -21.09
CA THR A 891 24.08 21.75 -21.03
C THR A 891 22.78 20.97 -20.97
N ILE A 892 22.75 19.76 -21.55
CA ILE A 892 21.56 18.91 -21.56
C ILE A 892 21.50 18.07 -20.28
N LEU A 893 20.40 18.16 -19.55
CA LEU A 893 20.03 17.24 -18.49
C LEU A 893 19.04 16.21 -19.01
N MET A 894 19.24 14.97 -18.59
CA MET A 894 18.31 13.87 -18.83
C MET A 894 17.64 13.48 -17.52
N PHE A 895 16.33 13.25 -17.53
CA PHE A 895 15.58 12.78 -16.37
C PHE A 895 15.29 11.28 -16.50
N HIS A 896 14.62 10.71 -15.50
CA HIS A 896 14.26 9.30 -15.49
C HIS A 896 13.60 8.84 -16.80
N VAL A 897 14.13 7.74 -17.36
CA VAL A 897 13.55 7.05 -18.50
C VAL A 897 12.46 6.12 -17.97
N TYR A 898 11.20 6.44 -18.27
CA TYR A 898 10.06 5.61 -17.93
C TYR A 898 9.79 4.64 -19.09
N ALA A 899 9.70 3.35 -18.80
CA ALA A 899 9.40 2.32 -19.79
C ALA A 899 8.39 1.32 -19.21
N HIS A 900 7.52 0.76 -20.06
CA HIS A 900 6.63 -0.33 -19.64
C HIS A 900 7.38 -1.62 -19.31
N ASP A 901 8.56 -1.81 -19.91
CA ASP A 901 9.49 -2.89 -19.60
C ASP A 901 10.86 -2.30 -19.19
N PRO A 902 11.20 -2.32 -17.89
CA PRO A 902 12.50 -1.84 -17.40
C PRO A 902 13.71 -2.57 -18.02
N GLY A 903 13.53 -3.81 -18.48
CA GLY A 903 14.58 -4.63 -19.09
C GLY A 903 14.69 -4.50 -20.61
N SER A 904 14.03 -3.51 -21.21
CA SER A 904 13.99 -3.34 -22.67
C SER A 904 15.28 -2.76 -23.28
N GLY A 905 16.22 -2.27 -22.48
CA GLY A 905 17.40 -1.55 -23.00
C GLY A 905 17.07 -0.16 -23.57
N LEU A 906 15.85 0.34 -23.35
CA LEU A 906 15.44 1.66 -23.83
C LEU A 906 16.32 2.80 -23.28
N HIS A 907 16.79 2.66 -22.04
CA HIS A 907 17.67 3.64 -21.41
C HIS A 907 18.92 3.92 -22.25
N ASP A 908 19.61 2.86 -22.69
CA ASP A 908 20.85 2.99 -23.48
C ASP A 908 20.59 3.69 -24.82
N LYS A 909 19.45 3.38 -25.46
CA LYS A 909 19.05 3.99 -26.72
C LYS A 909 18.71 5.47 -26.57
N VAL A 910 18.01 5.84 -25.49
CA VAL A 910 17.75 7.23 -25.14
C VAL A 910 19.06 7.97 -24.86
N SER A 911 19.96 7.39 -24.07
CA SER A 911 21.26 7.98 -23.75
C SER A 911 22.10 8.26 -25.00
N GLN A 912 22.16 7.31 -25.95
CA GLN A 912 22.86 7.49 -27.23
C GLN A 912 22.28 8.65 -28.05
N LEU A 913 20.96 8.74 -28.15
CA LEU A 913 20.28 9.82 -28.87
C LEU A 913 20.54 11.18 -28.21
N VAL A 914 20.53 11.25 -26.88
CA VAL A 914 20.78 12.50 -26.14
C VAL A 914 22.23 12.95 -26.27
N GLN A 915 23.20 12.02 -26.29
CA GLN A 915 24.60 12.35 -26.58
C GLN A 915 24.77 12.94 -27.99
N GLU A 916 24.19 12.29 -29.00
CA GLU A 916 24.20 12.82 -30.36
C GLU A 916 23.54 14.21 -30.45
N LEU A 917 22.43 14.41 -29.73
CA LEU A 917 21.76 15.71 -29.66
C LEU A 917 22.72 16.77 -29.10
N ALA A 918 23.42 16.48 -28.01
CA ALA A 918 24.39 17.39 -27.41
C ALA A 918 25.54 17.74 -28.38
N GLU A 919 26.11 16.73 -29.05
CA GLU A 919 27.17 16.89 -30.04
C GLU A 919 26.75 17.82 -31.18
N ARG A 920 25.54 17.61 -31.74
CA ARG A 920 25.01 18.45 -32.83
C ARG A 920 24.74 19.89 -32.40
N MET A 921 24.39 20.10 -31.13
CA MET A 921 24.18 21.43 -30.57
C MET A 921 25.50 22.14 -30.21
N GLY A 922 26.65 21.47 -30.28
CA GLY A 922 27.91 22.01 -29.79
C GLY A 922 27.94 22.17 -28.27
N THR A 923 27.23 21.30 -27.54
CA THR A 923 27.17 21.27 -26.07
C THR A 923 27.44 19.87 -25.54
N TYR A 924 27.24 19.62 -24.25
CA TYR A 924 27.41 18.32 -23.61
C TYR A 924 26.26 18.00 -22.66
N CYS A 925 26.10 16.72 -22.35
CA CYS A 925 25.16 16.26 -21.33
C CYS A 925 25.79 16.43 -19.94
N ALA A 926 25.02 17.01 -19.03
CA ALA A 926 25.36 17.20 -17.64
C ALA A 926 24.58 16.21 -16.77
N SER A 927 25.18 15.78 -15.67
CA SER A 927 24.54 14.93 -14.66
C SER A 927 23.72 15.70 -13.62
N SER A 928 23.92 17.02 -13.55
CA SER A 928 23.22 17.93 -12.64
C SER A 928 23.29 19.35 -13.17
N GLY A 929 22.33 20.20 -12.80
CA GLY A 929 22.35 21.62 -13.11
C GLY A 929 21.00 22.25 -12.81
N GLU A 930 20.95 23.58 -12.79
CA GLU A 930 19.70 24.32 -12.57
C GLU A 930 18.98 24.53 -13.90
N VAL A 931 17.72 24.10 -13.97
CA VAL A 931 16.83 24.35 -15.11
C VAL A 931 15.93 25.53 -14.78
N GLU A 932 16.13 26.64 -15.47
CA GLU A 932 15.31 27.86 -15.32
C GLU A 932 13.86 27.59 -15.74
N ALA A 933 12.90 28.14 -14.99
CA ALA A 933 11.51 28.29 -15.44
C ALA A 933 11.40 29.56 -16.28
N LEU A 934 10.95 29.45 -17.53
CA LEU A 934 10.98 30.55 -18.50
C LEU A 934 9.62 31.27 -18.58
N GLU A 935 8.65 30.65 -19.25
CA GLU A 935 7.28 31.14 -19.32
C GLU A 935 6.47 30.68 -18.10
N ALA A 936 6.77 29.48 -17.59
CA ALA A 936 6.19 28.97 -16.36
C ALA A 936 6.74 29.68 -15.12
N ARG A 937 5.95 29.72 -14.04
CA ARG A 937 6.39 30.27 -12.74
C ARG A 937 7.23 29.28 -11.95
N GLU A 938 6.89 28.01 -12.08
CA GLU A 938 7.52 26.89 -11.39
C GLU A 938 7.28 25.63 -12.22
N TRP A 939 8.11 24.62 -11.96
CA TRP A 939 7.99 23.29 -12.53
C TRP A 939 8.49 22.28 -11.48
N TYR A 940 8.12 21.02 -11.66
CA TYR A 940 8.51 19.92 -10.79
C TYR A 940 9.76 19.24 -11.34
N ASP A 941 10.85 19.31 -10.57
CA ASP A 941 12.16 18.71 -10.83
C ASP A 941 12.32 17.46 -9.95
N ASP A 942 12.31 16.27 -10.55
CA ASP A 942 12.53 14.98 -9.88
C ASP A 942 14.00 14.55 -9.87
N GLY A 943 14.91 15.41 -10.32
CA GLY A 943 16.34 15.18 -10.37
C GLY A 943 16.78 14.53 -11.69
N PRO A 944 17.83 15.06 -12.35
CA PRO A 944 18.40 14.43 -13.53
C PRO A 944 19.13 13.14 -13.17
N ILE A 945 19.29 12.28 -14.17
CA ILE A 945 20.12 11.07 -14.13
C ILE A 945 21.34 11.26 -15.02
N ASP A 946 22.45 10.62 -14.66
CA ASP A 946 23.62 10.59 -15.53
C ASP A 946 23.39 9.65 -16.71
N ALA A 947 22.85 10.21 -17.79
CA ALA A 947 22.63 9.53 -19.07
C ALA A 947 23.91 8.97 -19.68
N THR A 948 25.03 9.62 -19.41
CA THR A 948 26.24 9.45 -20.21
C THR A 948 27.24 8.49 -19.59
N GLY A 949 26.97 8.01 -18.38
CA GLY A 949 27.96 7.31 -17.57
C GLY A 949 29.18 8.19 -17.25
N GLN A 950 29.07 9.52 -17.42
CA GLN A 950 30.19 10.43 -17.15
C GLN A 950 30.51 10.51 -15.65
N LEU A 951 29.55 10.14 -14.80
CA LEU A 951 29.70 9.94 -13.37
C LEU A 951 29.84 8.46 -13.01
N ASP A 952 30.16 7.57 -13.95
CA ASP A 952 30.45 6.16 -13.62
C ASP A 952 31.63 6.06 -12.67
N PHE A 953 32.58 7.00 -12.74
CA PHE A 953 33.65 7.13 -11.75
C PHE A 953 33.12 7.45 -10.34
N ALA A 954 31.93 8.04 -10.19
CA ALA A 954 31.32 8.38 -8.91
C ALA A 954 30.36 7.29 -8.39
N ARG A 955 30.01 6.28 -9.21
CA ARG A 955 29.19 5.14 -8.78
C ARG A 955 29.86 4.37 -7.65
N ASP A 956 29.06 3.87 -6.72
CA ASP A 956 29.55 3.02 -5.62
C ASP A 956 30.40 1.87 -6.19
N GLY A 957 31.60 1.72 -5.62
CA GLY A 957 32.59 0.71 -6.00
C GLY A 957 33.26 0.90 -7.35
N SER A 958 33.13 2.06 -7.99
CA SER A 958 33.97 2.39 -9.14
C SER A 958 35.47 2.28 -8.79
N PRO A 959 36.34 1.98 -9.76
CA PRO A 959 37.78 1.96 -9.53
C PRO A 959 38.33 3.26 -8.95
N PHE A 960 37.73 4.41 -9.32
CA PHE A 960 38.08 5.72 -8.77
C PHE A 960 37.77 5.81 -7.28
N ARG A 961 36.56 5.41 -6.85
CA ARG A 961 36.17 5.46 -5.43
C ARG A 961 36.93 4.45 -4.59
N VAL A 962 37.22 3.26 -5.13
CA VAL A 962 38.10 2.30 -4.47
C VAL A 962 39.49 2.91 -4.23
N ALA A 963 40.07 3.59 -5.24
CA ALA A 963 41.36 4.26 -5.09
C ALA A 963 41.31 5.40 -4.07
N LEU A 964 40.23 6.21 -4.04
CA LEU A 964 40.07 7.31 -3.09
C LEU A 964 40.11 6.89 -1.62
N ARG A 965 39.84 5.63 -1.28
CA ARG A 965 39.83 5.14 0.11
C ARG A 965 41.21 5.16 0.75
N SER A 966 42.25 4.91 -0.04
CA SER A 966 43.63 4.78 0.43
C SER A 966 44.58 5.81 -0.19
N ALA A 967 44.13 6.58 -1.19
CA ALA A 967 44.95 7.58 -1.88
C ALA A 967 45.53 8.63 -0.93
N ALA A 968 46.80 8.96 -1.10
CA ALA A 968 47.37 10.14 -0.47
C ALA A 968 46.81 11.44 -1.11
N PRO A 969 46.70 12.57 -0.39
CA PRO A 969 46.20 13.83 -0.95
C PRO A 969 46.91 14.28 -2.24
N GLU A 970 48.21 14.03 -2.33
CA GLU A 970 49.05 14.38 -3.48
C GLU A 970 48.73 13.53 -4.72
N GLU A 971 48.15 12.34 -4.54
CA GLU A 971 47.75 11.43 -5.62
C GLU A 971 46.38 11.79 -6.20
N LEU A 972 45.58 12.60 -5.50
CA LEU A 972 44.21 12.91 -5.89
C LEU A 972 44.12 13.50 -7.30
N ASN A 973 45.01 14.43 -7.66
CA ASN A 973 45.02 15.02 -9.00
C ASN A 973 45.33 13.98 -10.08
N ARG A 974 46.23 13.01 -9.82
CA ARG A 974 46.53 11.92 -10.76
C ARG A 974 45.35 10.98 -10.92
N LEU A 975 44.62 10.70 -9.84
CA LEU A 975 43.39 9.90 -9.90
C LEU A 975 42.29 10.61 -10.68
N LEU A 976 42.12 11.92 -10.47
CA LEU A 976 41.16 12.72 -11.22
C LEU A 976 41.51 12.73 -12.71
N GLU A 977 42.77 12.97 -13.07
CA GLU A 977 43.22 12.92 -14.45
C GLU A 977 43.03 11.53 -15.08
N ARG A 978 43.31 10.46 -14.33
CA ARG A 978 43.16 9.07 -14.82
C ARG A 978 41.70 8.66 -15.04
N PHE A 979 40.80 9.01 -14.12
CA PHE A 979 39.44 8.47 -14.10
C PHE A 979 38.36 9.44 -14.58
N VAL A 980 38.59 10.74 -14.41
CA VAL A 980 37.70 11.81 -14.92
C VAL A 980 38.21 12.33 -16.27
N GLY A 981 39.48 12.10 -16.59
CA GLY A 981 40.13 12.54 -17.83
C GLY A 981 40.69 13.97 -17.73
N PRO A 982 41.12 14.56 -18.86
CA PRO A 982 41.64 15.93 -18.92
C PRO A 982 40.56 17.01 -18.71
N ARG A 983 39.35 16.63 -18.27
CA ARG A 983 38.24 17.54 -18.05
C ARG A 983 38.56 18.44 -16.87
N ALA A 984 38.20 19.72 -16.99
CA ALA A 984 38.35 20.65 -15.89
C ALA A 984 37.44 20.22 -14.73
N LEU A 985 37.96 20.25 -13.51
CA LEU A 985 37.16 20.16 -12.28
C LEU A 985 36.37 21.46 -12.14
N ASP A 986 35.30 21.54 -12.90
CA ASP A 986 34.44 22.70 -13.03
C ASP A 986 33.30 22.67 -11.99
N GLU A 987 32.35 23.60 -12.16
CA GLU A 987 31.19 23.77 -11.29
C GLU A 987 30.25 22.55 -11.30
N LEU A 988 30.38 21.64 -12.28
CA LEU A 988 29.58 20.43 -12.42
C LEU A 988 30.18 19.25 -11.65
N PHE A 989 31.48 19.00 -11.83
CA PHE A 989 32.13 17.79 -11.28
C PHE A 989 32.46 17.92 -9.81
N LEU A 990 32.85 19.11 -9.34
CA LEU A 990 33.24 19.30 -7.95
C LEU A 990 32.11 18.99 -6.95
N PRO A 991 30.85 19.43 -7.13
CA PRO A 991 29.75 19.03 -6.24
C PRO A 991 29.51 17.53 -6.16
N VAL A 992 29.82 16.76 -7.21
CA VAL A 992 29.71 15.29 -7.19
C VAL A 992 30.82 14.71 -6.32
N LEU A 993 32.07 15.15 -6.52
CA LEU A 993 33.22 14.70 -5.73
C LEU A 993 33.04 14.97 -4.24
N PHE A 994 32.55 16.16 -3.87
CA PHE A 994 32.30 16.53 -2.48
C PHE A 994 31.12 15.79 -1.84
N ARG A 995 30.28 15.10 -2.63
CA ARG A 995 29.23 14.22 -2.11
C ARG A 995 29.70 12.77 -1.91
N LEU A 996 30.89 12.42 -2.41
CA LEU A 996 31.44 11.08 -2.22
C LEU A 996 31.77 10.85 -0.73
N GLN A 997 31.39 9.69 -0.23
CA GLN A 997 31.68 9.31 1.17
C GLN A 997 33.19 9.30 1.44
N GLU A 998 33.98 8.82 0.48
CA GLU A 998 35.44 8.77 0.60
C GLU A 998 36.07 10.16 0.76
N VAL A 999 35.53 11.18 0.08
CA VAL A 999 35.98 12.57 0.18
C VAL A 999 35.45 13.21 1.47
N THR A 1000 34.18 13.02 1.81
CA THR A 1000 33.58 13.63 3.01
C THR A 1000 34.06 13.02 4.33
N ALA A 1001 34.55 11.78 4.31
CA ALA A 1001 35.17 11.12 5.46
C ALA A 1001 36.64 11.53 5.70
N ARG A 1002 37.29 12.15 4.70
CA ARG A 1002 38.73 12.44 4.69
C ARG A 1002 38.98 13.91 4.39
N ALA A 1003 39.10 14.73 5.44
CA ALA A 1003 39.25 16.17 5.30
C ALA A 1003 40.50 16.59 4.50
N GLU A 1004 41.58 15.78 4.54
CA GLU A 1004 42.78 16.01 3.74
C GLU A 1004 42.52 15.96 2.22
N LEU A 1005 41.54 15.17 1.76
CA LEU A 1005 41.12 15.16 0.35
C LEU A 1005 40.29 16.40 0.00
N VAL A 1006 39.45 16.86 0.92
CA VAL A 1006 38.72 18.13 0.76
C VAL A 1006 39.71 19.30 0.64
N GLU A 1007 40.73 19.36 1.51
CA GLU A 1007 41.79 20.37 1.44
C GLU A 1007 42.52 20.35 0.08
N ALA A 1008 42.86 19.17 -0.43
CA ALA A 1008 43.49 19.00 -1.74
C ALA A 1008 42.60 19.47 -2.92
N LEU A 1009 41.27 19.47 -2.76
CA LEU A 1009 40.33 19.97 -3.77
C LEU A 1009 40.07 21.49 -3.69
N LEU A 1010 40.39 22.16 -2.58
CA LEU A 1010 40.13 23.60 -2.42
C LEU A 1010 40.76 24.50 -3.49
N PRO A 1011 41.98 24.23 -4.01
CA PRO A 1011 42.53 25.00 -5.12
C PRO A 1011 41.63 24.98 -6.36
N HIS A 1012 40.92 23.88 -6.62
CA HIS A 1012 39.97 23.77 -7.73
C HIS A 1012 38.68 24.52 -7.44
N VAL A 1013 38.15 24.42 -6.22
CA VAL A 1013 36.98 25.21 -5.77
C VAL A 1013 37.24 26.73 -5.88
N ARG A 1014 38.45 27.18 -5.55
CA ARG A 1014 38.86 28.60 -5.64
C ARG A 1014 39.05 29.11 -7.07
N ARG A 1015 39.22 28.21 -8.05
CA ARG A 1015 39.28 28.57 -9.47
C ARG A 1015 37.89 28.77 -10.09
N LEU A 1016 36.85 28.27 -9.44
CA LEU A 1016 35.48 28.50 -9.87
C LEU A 1016 35.15 29.98 -9.75
N VAL A 1017 34.55 30.56 -10.80
CA VAL A 1017 34.13 31.96 -10.78
C VAL A 1017 33.01 32.14 -9.76
N GLU A 1018 32.08 31.19 -9.70
CA GLU A 1018 30.96 31.21 -8.76
C GLU A 1018 30.68 29.81 -8.17
N PRO A 1019 31.47 29.33 -7.18
CA PRO A 1019 31.25 28.01 -6.59
C PRO A 1019 29.84 27.84 -6.00
N PRO A 1020 29.15 26.70 -6.24
CA PRO A 1020 27.83 26.42 -5.67
C PRO A 1020 27.80 26.50 -4.14
N VAL A 1021 26.70 26.99 -3.58
CA VAL A 1021 26.55 27.18 -2.12
C VAL A 1021 26.62 25.84 -1.38
N GLU A 1022 26.02 24.80 -1.96
CA GLU A 1022 26.01 23.43 -1.46
C GLU A 1022 27.43 22.86 -1.40
N LEU A 1023 28.22 23.07 -2.45
CA LEU A 1023 29.63 22.65 -2.51
C LEU A 1023 30.43 23.27 -1.37
N LEU A 1024 30.32 24.60 -1.19
CA LEU A 1024 31.01 25.33 -0.12
C LEU A 1024 30.55 24.88 1.27
N LEU A 1025 29.25 24.64 1.44
CA LEU A 1025 28.69 24.19 2.71
C LEU A 1025 29.14 22.78 3.07
N THR A 1026 29.09 21.83 2.13
CA THR A 1026 29.57 20.46 2.34
C THR A 1026 31.06 20.44 2.67
N ALA A 1027 31.87 21.24 1.94
CA ALA A 1027 33.29 21.40 2.23
C ALA A 1027 33.54 21.94 3.65
N ALA A 1028 32.82 23.02 4.04
CA ALA A 1028 32.93 23.62 5.37
C ALA A 1028 32.56 22.64 6.49
N GLN A 1029 31.48 21.86 6.31
CA GLN A 1029 31.03 20.86 7.28
C GLN A 1029 32.06 19.75 7.49
N THR A 1030 32.66 19.23 6.41
CA THR A 1030 33.71 18.20 6.50
C THR A 1030 34.95 18.76 7.20
N LEU A 1031 35.40 19.95 6.83
CA LEU A 1031 36.56 20.60 7.46
C LEU A 1031 36.33 20.90 8.94
N ARG A 1032 35.13 21.34 9.33
CA ARG A 1032 34.79 21.56 10.74
C ARG A 1032 34.84 20.26 11.55
N LYS A 1033 34.32 19.15 11.00
CA LYS A 1033 34.36 17.82 11.67
C LYS A 1033 35.78 17.35 11.91
N ALA A 1034 36.73 17.72 11.05
CA ALA A 1034 38.16 17.46 11.20
C ALA A 1034 38.92 18.58 11.94
N GLU A 1035 38.21 19.46 12.65
CA GLU A 1035 38.74 20.56 13.45
C GLU A 1035 39.53 21.62 12.66
N ARG A 1036 39.39 21.67 11.33
CA ARG A 1036 39.98 22.70 10.44
C ARG A 1036 39.14 23.99 10.41
N ARG A 1037 38.97 24.61 11.57
CA ARG A 1037 37.98 25.69 11.79
C ARG A 1037 38.18 26.94 10.94
N GLU A 1038 39.43 27.32 10.64
CA GLU A 1038 39.74 28.52 9.85
C GLU A 1038 39.30 28.35 8.39
N LEU A 1039 39.68 27.25 7.75
CA LEU A 1039 39.24 26.92 6.38
C LEU A 1039 37.72 26.73 6.31
N ALA A 1040 37.13 26.04 7.28
CA ALA A 1040 35.67 25.91 7.35
C ALA A 1040 34.98 27.29 7.47
N SER A 1041 35.56 28.20 8.24
CA SER A 1041 35.06 29.59 8.39
C SER A 1041 35.17 30.39 7.09
N GLU A 1042 36.28 30.27 6.35
CA GLU A 1042 36.44 30.91 5.04
C GLU A 1042 35.33 30.48 4.07
N LEU A 1043 35.10 29.17 3.95
CA LEU A 1043 34.14 28.61 3.00
C LEU A 1043 32.69 28.91 3.38
N VAL A 1044 32.32 28.82 4.66
CA VAL A 1044 30.95 29.12 5.10
C VAL A 1044 30.60 30.61 4.91
N LEU A 1045 31.57 31.51 5.05
CA LEU A 1045 31.37 32.94 4.80
C LEU A 1045 31.28 33.23 3.30
N ALA A 1046 32.06 32.53 2.47
CA ALA A 1046 31.90 32.58 1.02
C ALA A 1046 30.51 32.09 0.59
N ALA A 1047 30.02 31.00 1.20
CA ALA A 1047 28.68 30.46 0.98
C ALA A 1047 27.58 31.45 1.38
N GLU A 1048 27.70 32.16 2.52
CA GLU A 1048 26.76 33.21 2.95
C GLU A 1048 26.74 34.39 1.98
N ALA A 1049 27.91 34.90 1.60
CA ALA A 1049 28.03 36.03 0.70
C ALA A 1049 27.45 35.71 -0.68
N ARG A 1050 27.58 34.45 -1.12
CA ARG A 1050 26.97 33.96 -2.36
C ARG A 1050 25.48 33.77 -2.23
N SER A 1051 25.01 33.07 -1.20
CA SER A 1051 23.59 32.87 -0.92
C SER A 1051 22.85 34.21 -0.89
N ARG A 1052 23.45 35.26 -0.31
CA ARG A 1052 22.91 36.63 -0.32
C ARG A 1052 22.73 37.25 -1.69
N ARG A 1053 23.67 37.04 -2.61
CA ARG A 1053 23.55 37.51 -4.01
C ARG A 1053 22.46 36.74 -4.74
N CYS A 1054 22.23 35.50 -4.33
CA CYS A 1054 21.30 34.59 -4.97
C CYS A 1054 19.98 34.40 -4.20
N LEU A 1055 19.61 35.28 -3.26
CA LEU A 1055 18.39 35.21 -2.42
C LEU A 1055 17.03 35.16 -3.17
N ARG A 1056 17.05 34.95 -4.50
CA ARG A 1056 15.93 34.39 -5.25
C ARG A 1056 15.77 32.87 -5.06
N PHE A 1057 16.73 32.17 -4.46
CA PHE A 1057 16.62 30.74 -4.15
C PHE A 1057 15.52 30.48 -3.13
N ASN A 1058 14.50 29.72 -3.55
CA ASN A 1058 13.42 29.22 -2.70
C ASN A 1058 13.85 28.08 -1.76
N ASP A 1059 15.14 27.69 -1.73
CA ASP A 1059 15.59 26.60 -0.88
C ASP A 1059 15.86 27.08 0.56
N ALA A 1060 14.77 27.19 1.32
CA ALA A 1060 14.83 27.49 2.74
C ALA A 1060 15.67 26.46 3.53
N ARG A 1061 15.74 25.20 3.07
CA ARG A 1061 16.50 24.14 3.76
C ARG A 1061 18.00 24.37 3.65
N LEU A 1062 18.49 24.75 2.48
CA LEU A 1062 19.90 25.08 2.31
C LEU A 1062 20.30 26.29 3.15
N ALA A 1063 19.45 27.32 3.19
CA ALA A 1063 19.69 28.50 4.02
C ALA A 1063 19.70 28.17 5.53
N ASP A 1064 18.84 27.25 5.97
CA ASP A 1064 18.81 26.77 7.35
C ASP A 1064 20.08 26.00 7.69
N ALA A 1065 20.49 25.05 6.84
CA ALA A 1065 21.73 24.29 7.02
C ALA A 1065 22.97 25.20 7.05
N LEU A 1066 23.00 26.23 6.19
CA LEU A 1066 24.06 27.23 6.19
C LEU A 1066 24.05 28.10 7.45
N ALA A 1067 22.87 28.50 7.94
CA ALA A 1067 22.75 29.25 9.18
C ALA A 1067 23.23 28.45 10.41
N ASP A 1068 22.89 27.17 10.49
CA ASP A 1068 23.36 26.27 11.55
C ASP A 1068 24.88 26.10 11.51
N GLU A 1069 25.46 25.94 10.32
CA GLU A 1069 26.90 25.81 10.17
C GLU A 1069 27.64 27.12 10.52
N LEU A 1070 27.09 28.28 10.15
CA LEU A 1070 27.59 29.59 10.58
C LEU A 1070 27.55 29.73 12.11
N ILE A 1071 26.48 29.28 12.77
CA ILE A 1071 26.38 29.28 14.24
C ILE A 1071 27.43 28.36 14.86
N ALA A 1072 27.61 27.14 14.31
CA ALA A 1072 28.60 26.18 14.77
C ALA A 1072 30.04 26.72 14.69
N LEU A 1073 30.32 27.54 13.67
CA LEU A 1073 31.61 28.21 13.45
C LEU A 1073 31.72 29.59 14.13
N ARG A 1074 30.77 29.96 15.00
CA ARG A 1074 30.74 31.23 15.75
C ARG A 1074 30.64 32.48 14.88
N HIS A 1075 29.89 32.41 13.77
CA HIS A 1075 29.48 33.53 12.93
C HIS A 1075 27.99 33.87 13.09
N PRO A 1076 27.53 34.28 14.30
CA PRO A 1076 26.10 34.46 14.58
C PRO A 1076 25.47 35.64 13.82
N VAL A 1077 26.24 36.68 13.45
CA VAL A 1077 25.70 37.84 12.72
C VAL A 1077 25.31 37.45 11.29
N PRO A 1078 26.20 36.85 10.47
CA PRO A 1078 25.81 36.29 9.17
C PRO A 1078 24.63 35.32 9.26
N ALA A 1079 24.63 34.39 10.23
CA ALA A 1079 23.54 33.42 10.41
C ALA A 1079 22.18 34.10 10.63
N LEU A 1080 22.10 35.04 11.58
CA LEU A 1080 20.87 35.77 11.87
C LEU A 1080 20.42 36.67 10.71
N ARG A 1081 21.36 37.20 9.91
CA ARG A 1081 21.04 37.96 8.70
C ARG A 1081 20.44 37.04 7.64
N LEU A 1082 21.04 35.87 7.41
CA LEU A 1082 20.57 34.87 6.47
C LEU A 1082 19.16 34.39 6.82
N LEU A 1083 18.92 34.00 8.09
CA LEU A 1083 17.59 33.57 8.57
C LEU A 1083 16.51 34.66 8.40
N ARG A 1084 16.87 35.95 8.47
CA ARG A 1084 15.92 37.04 8.20
C ARG A 1084 15.67 37.22 6.70
N ALA A 1085 16.72 37.09 5.90
CA ALA A 1085 16.66 37.30 4.46
C ALA A 1085 15.90 36.18 3.73
N THR A 1086 15.95 34.95 4.26
CA THR A 1086 15.27 33.76 3.69
C THR A 1086 13.94 33.44 4.36
N ARG A 1087 13.42 34.37 5.16
CA ARG A 1087 12.14 34.21 5.87
C ARG A 1087 10.99 34.06 4.86
N PRO A 1088 10.08 33.07 5.03
CA PRO A 1088 8.91 32.96 4.17
C PRO A 1088 8.06 34.24 4.19
N ARG A 1089 7.51 34.67 3.04
CA ARG A 1089 6.80 35.97 2.90
C ARG A 1089 5.65 36.19 3.89
N ARG A 1090 5.03 35.13 4.41
CA ARG A 1090 3.91 35.20 5.38
C ARG A 1090 4.37 35.28 6.84
N VAL A 1091 5.63 34.96 7.11
CA VAL A 1091 6.22 34.99 8.44
C VAL A 1091 6.76 36.40 8.67
N ARG A 1092 6.20 37.13 9.64
CA ARG A 1092 6.63 38.50 9.97
C ARG A 1092 7.41 38.57 11.28
N ARG A 1093 7.20 37.59 12.16
CA ARG A 1093 7.74 37.54 13.51
C ARG A 1093 8.38 36.18 13.78
N TRP A 1094 9.26 36.12 14.78
CA TRP A 1094 9.95 34.88 15.14
C TRP A 1094 8.98 33.81 15.67
N ASP A 1095 7.94 34.19 16.39
CA ASP A 1095 6.92 33.25 16.91
C ASP A 1095 6.06 32.59 15.81
N GLN A 1096 6.22 33.01 14.55
CA GLN A 1096 5.60 32.42 13.37
C GLN A 1096 6.58 31.57 12.55
N GLU A 1097 7.86 31.53 12.94
CA GLU A 1097 8.89 30.73 12.27
C GLU A 1097 8.77 29.26 12.66
N ALA A 1098 9.36 28.43 11.83
CA ALA A 1098 9.53 27.01 12.11
C ALA A 1098 10.39 26.78 13.38
N PRO A 1099 10.11 25.72 14.17
CA PRO A 1099 10.86 25.36 15.38
C PRO A 1099 12.39 25.31 15.23
N TRP A 1100 12.89 24.67 14.17
CA TRP A 1100 14.34 24.57 13.92
C TRP A 1100 14.98 25.94 13.59
N ARG A 1101 14.29 26.81 12.84
CA ARG A 1101 14.76 28.20 12.58
C ARG A 1101 14.76 29.06 13.84
N LEU A 1102 13.75 28.88 14.69
CA LEU A 1102 13.69 29.50 16.02
C LEU A 1102 14.88 29.06 16.89
N LEU A 1103 15.23 27.78 16.84
CA LEU A 1103 16.35 27.21 17.58
C LEU A 1103 17.69 27.80 17.09
N ALA A 1104 17.92 27.83 15.77
CA ALA A 1104 19.09 28.46 15.16
C ALA A 1104 19.16 29.95 15.56
N ALA A 1105 18.06 30.69 15.46
CA ALA A 1105 18.01 32.09 15.89
C ALA A 1105 18.30 32.28 17.38
N ALA A 1106 17.79 31.39 18.24
CA ALA A 1106 18.05 31.40 19.68
C ALA A 1106 19.55 31.22 19.98
N ARG A 1107 20.20 30.23 19.33
CA ARG A 1107 21.64 29.98 19.42
C ARG A 1107 22.46 31.18 18.94
N GLY A 1108 22.11 31.76 17.79
CA GLY A 1108 22.76 32.95 17.25
C GLY A 1108 22.65 34.15 18.20
N HIS A 1109 21.48 34.39 18.79
CA HIS A 1109 21.29 35.44 19.78
C HIS A 1109 22.05 35.17 21.10
N ALA A 1110 22.17 33.91 21.52
CA ALA A 1110 22.95 33.53 22.69
C ALA A 1110 24.46 33.79 22.49
N LEU A 1111 25.01 33.45 21.32
CA LEU A 1111 26.41 33.73 20.95
C LEU A 1111 26.72 35.23 20.88
N LEU A 1112 25.71 36.07 20.63
CA LEU A 1112 25.83 37.54 20.68
C LEU A 1112 25.58 38.13 22.07
N HIS A 1113 25.49 37.30 23.11
CA HIS A 1113 25.17 37.70 24.49
C HIS A 1113 23.82 38.44 24.63
N ARG A 1114 22.87 38.22 23.71
CA ARG A 1114 21.50 38.78 23.76
C ARG A 1114 20.55 37.82 24.49
N THR A 1115 20.88 37.54 25.75
CA THR A 1115 20.28 36.47 26.58
C THR A 1115 18.75 36.56 26.69
N ALA A 1116 18.19 37.76 26.83
CA ALA A 1116 16.73 37.96 26.92
C ALA A 1116 16.00 37.50 25.65
N VAL A 1117 16.56 37.78 24.48
CA VAL A 1117 15.96 37.38 23.19
C VAL A 1117 16.10 35.87 23.01
N ALA A 1118 17.30 35.33 23.23
CA ALA A 1118 17.55 33.88 23.13
C ALA A 1118 16.60 33.09 24.05
N ARG A 1119 16.45 33.51 25.30
CA ARG A 1119 15.54 32.90 26.28
C ARG A 1119 14.09 32.92 25.79
N ARG A 1120 13.61 34.05 25.23
CA ARG A 1120 12.26 34.13 24.67
C ARG A 1120 12.06 33.13 23.54
N LEU A 1121 13.01 33.02 22.62
CA LEU A 1121 12.92 32.11 21.48
C LEU A 1121 12.95 30.63 21.91
N TYR A 1122 13.86 30.26 22.81
CA TYR A 1122 13.91 28.92 23.38
C TYR A 1122 12.63 28.51 24.10
N ARG A 1123 11.97 29.43 24.83
CA ARG A 1123 10.66 29.15 25.44
C ARG A 1123 9.60 28.84 24.39
N ILE A 1124 9.59 29.55 23.26
CA ILE A 1124 8.65 29.27 22.17
C ILE A 1124 8.89 27.84 21.64
N VAL A 1125 10.15 27.47 21.37
CA VAL A 1125 10.50 26.10 20.94
C VAL A 1125 10.10 25.06 21.98
N GLN A 1126 10.38 25.30 23.26
CA GLN A 1126 9.99 24.40 24.34
C GLN A 1126 8.48 24.16 24.41
N THR A 1127 7.67 25.21 24.16
CA THR A 1127 6.21 25.09 24.16
C THR A 1127 5.65 24.44 22.90
N SER A 1128 6.25 24.67 21.73
CA SER A 1128 5.73 24.14 20.46
C SER A 1128 6.25 22.74 20.13
N CYS A 1129 7.52 22.45 20.44
CA CYS A 1129 8.24 21.22 20.06
C CYS A 1129 9.31 20.88 21.11
N PRO A 1130 8.94 20.39 22.31
CA PRO A 1130 9.87 20.16 23.42
C PRO A 1130 11.00 19.16 23.10
N ASP A 1131 10.77 18.24 22.18
CA ASP A 1131 11.72 17.19 21.80
C ASP A 1131 12.89 17.70 20.94
N GLU A 1132 12.78 18.89 20.34
CA GLU A 1132 13.87 19.46 19.53
C GLU A 1132 15.01 20.08 20.36
N LEU A 1133 14.81 20.30 21.67
CA LEU A 1133 15.84 20.84 22.54
C LEU A 1133 16.83 19.76 22.99
N THR A 1134 18.11 19.98 22.69
CA THR A 1134 19.20 19.17 23.24
C THR A 1134 19.30 19.30 24.76
N GLU A 1135 19.88 18.30 25.42
CA GLU A 1135 20.07 18.34 26.87
C GLU A 1135 20.90 19.55 27.32
N GLN A 1136 21.90 19.95 26.51
CA GLN A 1136 22.69 21.16 26.75
C GLN A 1136 21.85 22.44 26.71
N GLU A 1137 20.88 22.54 25.80
CA GLU A 1137 19.98 23.69 25.70
C GLU A 1137 18.96 23.72 26.83
N ARG A 1138 18.41 22.56 27.22
CA ARG A 1138 17.56 22.43 28.41
C ARG A 1138 18.32 22.84 29.66
N ALA A 1139 19.58 22.41 29.80
CA ALA A 1139 20.45 22.80 30.90
C ALA A 1139 20.86 24.28 30.86
N TRP A 1140 21.05 24.86 29.67
CA TRP A 1140 21.29 26.29 29.51
C TRP A 1140 20.07 27.11 29.93
N LEU A 1141 18.87 26.71 29.53
CA LEU A 1141 17.61 27.32 29.93
C LEU A 1141 17.41 27.25 31.44
N ALA A 1142 17.63 26.09 32.04
CA ALA A 1142 17.52 25.88 33.48
C ALA A 1142 18.48 26.79 34.27
N ARG A 1143 19.72 26.98 33.79
CA ARG A 1143 20.72 27.85 34.45
C ARG A 1143 20.46 29.33 34.28
N THR A 1144 19.88 29.75 33.15
CA THR A 1144 19.63 31.17 32.87
C THR A 1144 18.27 31.65 33.35
N LEU A 1145 17.41 30.78 33.89
CA LEU A 1145 16.14 31.16 34.51
C LEU A 1145 16.30 31.15 36.03
N PRO A 1146 16.23 32.30 36.72
CA PRO A 1146 15.83 32.29 38.13
C PRO A 1146 14.40 31.75 38.19
N SER A 1147 14.14 30.89 39.18
CA SER A 1147 12.82 30.33 39.51
C SER A 1147 11.71 31.38 39.50
#